data_AF-A0A6A7LCP6-F1
#
_entry.id   AF-A0A6A7LCP6-F1
#
_cell.length_a   1.000
_cell.length_b   1.000
_cell.length_c   1.000
_cell.angle_alpha   90.00
_cell.angle_beta   90.00
_cell.angle_gamma   90.00
#
_symmetry.space_group_name_H-M   'P 1'
#
loop_
_entity.id
_entity.type
_entity.pdbx_description
1 polymer ?
#
loop_
_entity_poly.entity_id
_entity_poly.type
_entity_poly.pdbx_seq_one_letter_code
_entity_poly.pdbx_strand_id
1 'polypeptide(L)'
;MQNSIYYYKPADFKQYVRTIVDMSITVSGALDTFREVKYLPRKFKEMTVKELSNSPKLMQVLYDALRQGMQPESKFKLLYKKKVRETQLIRSIGKKYNVDTDRLRAKVVTGCYSDGYQTIPYALEVVIAPRTDIGVDHAGEVKFIGNINNTPSIDGGEEYFSGGEYAWRDRKGNALTASSIMGILSECGFNTSDYYSRRRKACVVFVNLLTPVPDWLGGAGKTKIDLRPYAKVIAETVSRFAYKMPSYHGEGIKTTWTDDWSEDDDNGGGKKGEYKEYLRDFLRDRRRAIEADPSLRIRDRLTQSGVWYRMRPKMIEGRFKPRNKSTNSKGQIIYDWGTTREGLTNKIRKTIEELWPAEGITREYLGIVAKARAMMYFNDQVYPVSFDSKEELANTKTTDLIIVEKEGITDVLLDAAKRYRIALVATAGQFTDYVQDLMRLAVEAGLNVCILTDYDIHGINIWRNAYVRINRLGIDRDTIKWLKENGYPNLREKDVEEEYSPNPKLFEAGDDPYLLTKRIELDSIVEKVGADALWKYLVYRLGVEFPEARDYRNVVPEPEPEDYYTDEVNEFLDYIRNYIRGSYNDEWTEIKDHELAKVDGLLEVEKQKQKDDEILKPIVQNDEGVKLIASKLRELMESEKLPEPNLSTEFKSDQDQNNQKND
;
A
#
# COMPACT_ATOMS: atom_id res chain seq x y z
N MET A 1 -4.05 -10.91 -18.41
CA MET A 1 -3.78 -10.45 -19.80
C MET A 1 -3.00 -11.55 -20.50
N GLN A 2 -3.25 -11.80 -21.78
CA GLN A 2 -2.47 -12.76 -22.56
C GLN A 2 -1.09 -12.14 -22.88
N ASN A 3 -0.01 -12.91 -22.76
CA ASN A 3 1.36 -12.44 -23.00
C ASN A 3 1.68 -12.46 -24.51
N SER A 4 2.73 -11.77 -24.94
CA SER A 4 3.14 -11.75 -26.35
C SER A 4 4.66 -11.66 -26.51
N ILE A 5 5.19 -12.35 -27.52
CA ILE A 5 6.61 -12.27 -27.87
C ILE A 5 7.06 -10.85 -28.23
N TYR A 6 6.13 -10.01 -28.70
CA TYR A 6 6.42 -8.63 -29.09
C TYR A 6 6.70 -7.70 -27.92
N TYR A 7 6.41 -8.14 -26.70
CA TYR A 7 6.68 -7.38 -25.48
C TYR A 7 8.14 -7.48 -25.03
N TYR A 8 8.90 -8.43 -25.58
CA TYR A 8 10.27 -8.73 -25.15
C TYR A 8 11.27 -8.33 -26.23
N LYS A 9 12.45 -7.80 -25.83
CA LYS A 9 13.63 -7.82 -26.71
C LYS A 9 14.16 -9.25 -26.80
N PRO A 10 15.00 -9.57 -27.81
CA PRO A 10 15.62 -10.90 -27.90
C PRO A 10 16.38 -11.30 -26.63
N ALA A 11 17.03 -10.33 -25.94
CA ALA A 11 17.73 -10.58 -24.67
C ALA A 11 16.74 -10.85 -23.52
N ASP A 12 15.71 -10.02 -23.37
CA ASP A 12 14.70 -10.17 -22.32
C ASP A 12 13.93 -11.50 -22.47
N PHE A 13 13.62 -11.91 -23.71
CA PHE A 13 12.98 -13.21 -23.96
C PHE A 13 13.89 -14.39 -23.60
N LYS A 14 15.19 -14.29 -23.90
CA LYS A 14 16.16 -15.31 -23.48
C LYS A 14 16.24 -15.39 -21.96
N GLN A 15 16.20 -14.25 -21.28
CA GLN A 15 16.19 -14.21 -19.82
C GLN A 15 14.89 -14.81 -19.26
N TYR A 16 13.73 -14.44 -19.81
CA TYR A 16 12.43 -15.01 -19.45
C TYR A 16 12.43 -16.54 -19.52
N VAL A 17 12.94 -17.12 -20.61
CA VAL A 17 13.03 -18.58 -20.76
C VAL A 17 13.95 -19.21 -19.71
N ARG A 18 15.06 -18.55 -19.38
CA ARG A 18 16.03 -19.03 -18.37
C ARG A 18 15.52 -18.95 -16.94
N THR A 19 14.59 -18.03 -16.66
CA THR A 19 13.96 -17.86 -15.34
C THR A 19 12.80 -18.82 -15.09
N ILE A 20 12.44 -19.67 -16.07
CA ILE A 20 11.43 -20.71 -15.86
C ILE A 20 11.99 -21.76 -14.89
N VAL A 21 11.34 -21.89 -13.73
CA VAL A 21 11.78 -22.75 -12.62
C VAL A 21 11.71 -24.23 -13.00
N ASP A 22 10.58 -24.68 -13.55
CA ASP A 22 10.45 -26.06 -14.02
C ASP A 22 10.99 -26.19 -15.46
N MET A 23 12.26 -26.57 -15.57
CA MET A 23 12.91 -26.77 -16.87
C MET A 23 12.50 -28.09 -17.56
N SER A 24 11.74 -28.96 -16.88
CA SER A 24 11.31 -30.26 -17.41
C SER A 24 10.06 -30.15 -18.29
N ILE A 25 9.29 -29.07 -18.16
CA ILE A 25 8.13 -28.80 -19.01
C ILE A 25 8.53 -28.59 -20.47
N THR A 26 7.59 -28.82 -21.37
CA THR A 26 7.77 -28.49 -22.79
C THR A 26 7.75 -26.98 -23.00
N VAL A 27 8.43 -26.51 -24.04
CA VAL A 27 8.41 -25.09 -24.43
C VAL A 27 6.97 -24.64 -24.75
N SER A 28 6.12 -25.55 -25.25
CA SER A 28 4.69 -25.24 -25.46
C SER A 28 3.94 -25.02 -24.15
N GLY A 29 4.26 -25.78 -23.09
CA GLY A 29 3.66 -25.59 -21.76
C GLY A 29 4.17 -24.31 -21.10
N ALA A 30 5.47 -24.02 -21.23
CA ALA A 30 6.10 -22.81 -20.70
C ALA A 30 5.57 -21.49 -21.31
N LEU A 31 5.07 -21.55 -22.55
CA LEU A 31 4.60 -20.40 -23.31
C LEU A 31 3.09 -20.43 -23.52
N ASP A 32 2.33 -21.22 -22.75
CA ASP A 32 0.88 -21.38 -22.90
C ASP A 32 0.10 -20.05 -22.82
N THR A 33 0.60 -19.09 -22.03
CA THR A 33 0.06 -17.73 -21.90
C THR A 33 0.40 -16.82 -23.07
N PHE A 34 1.31 -17.20 -23.97
CA PHE A 34 1.70 -16.40 -25.14
C PHE A 34 0.68 -16.56 -26.27
N ARG A 35 0.25 -15.44 -26.84
CA ARG A 35 -0.66 -15.43 -27.99
C ARG A 35 -0.09 -16.18 -29.21
N GLU A 36 1.22 -16.14 -29.38
CA GLU A 36 1.93 -16.73 -30.51
C GLU A 36 2.15 -18.25 -30.38
N VAL A 37 1.89 -18.86 -29.21
CA VAL A 37 2.20 -20.28 -28.93
C VAL A 37 1.53 -21.25 -29.90
N LYS A 38 0.37 -20.89 -30.45
CA LYS A 38 -0.34 -21.71 -31.46
C LYS A 38 0.45 -21.88 -32.76
N TYR A 39 1.35 -20.93 -33.07
CA TYR A 39 2.24 -20.97 -34.24
C TYR A 39 3.62 -21.55 -33.92
N LEU A 40 3.80 -22.10 -32.72
CA LEU A 40 5.06 -22.73 -32.33
C LEU A 40 5.40 -23.89 -33.28
N PRO A 41 6.59 -23.92 -33.90
CA PRO A 41 6.99 -25.04 -34.75
C PRO A 41 7.00 -26.36 -33.97
N ARG A 42 6.65 -27.47 -34.64
CA ARG A 42 6.53 -28.80 -34.02
C ARG A 42 7.77 -29.20 -33.20
N LYS A 43 8.96 -28.92 -33.74
CA LYS A 43 10.25 -29.14 -33.06
C LYS A 43 10.30 -28.53 -31.66
N PHE A 44 9.73 -27.34 -31.47
CA PHE A 44 9.72 -26.67 -30.17
C PHE A 44 8.55 -27.12 -29.29
N LYS A 45 7.44 -27.60 -29.85
CA LYS A 45 6.31 -28.11 -29.05
C LYS A 45 6.69 -29.32 -28.21
N GLU A 46 7.54 -30.18 -28.75
CA GLU A 46 7.98 -31.44 -28.13
C GLU A 46 9.28 -31.26 -27.32
N MET A 47 9.99 -30.14 -27.48
CA MET A 47 11.24 -29.83 -26.80
C MET A 47 11.00 -29.35 -25.37
N THR A 48 11.87 -29.73 -24.45
CA THR A 48 11.85 -29.24 -23.06
C THR A 48 12.52 -27.87 -22.94
N VAL A 49 12.14 -27.11 -21.91
CA VAL A 49 12.79 -25.82 -21.60
C VAL A 49 14.29 -26.01 -21.31
N LYS A 50 14.68 -27.14 -20.71
CA LYS A 50 16.09 -27.52 -20.47
C LYS A 50 16.90 -27.63 -21.76
N GLU A 51 16.37 -28.34 -22.76
CA GLU A 51 17.04 -28.51 -24.06
C GLU A 51 17.17 -27.17 -24.81
N LEU A 52 16.13 -26.34 -24.74
CA LEU A 52 16.12 -25.01 -25.35
C LEU A 52 17.16 -24.07 -24.68
N SER A 53 17.21 -24.05 -23.35
CA SER A 53 18.06 -23.14 -22.56
C SER A 53 19.56 -23.39 -22.78
N ASN A 54 19.91 -24.64 -23.07
CA ASN A 54 21.29 -25.05 -23.38
C ASN A 54 21.77 -24.62 -24.77
N SER A 55 20.91 -24.04 -25.61
CA SER A 55 21.26 -23.63 -26.98
C SER A 55 20.82 -22.20 -27.31
N PRO A 56 21.74 -21.21 -27.23
CA PRO A 56 21.47 -19.83 -27.61
C PRO A 56 20.97 -19.65 -29.05
N LYS A 57 21.41 -20.52 -29.97
CA LYS A 57 20.95 -20.53 -31.37
C LYS A 57 19.48 -20.94 -31.46
N LEU A 58 19.05 -21.96 -30.72
CA LEU A 58 17.65 -22.40 -30.72
C LEU A 58 16.72 -21.37 -30.08
N MET A 59 17.17 -20.66 -29.03
CA MET A 59 16.40 -19.55 -28.45
C MET A 59 16.15 -18.42 -29.46
N GLN A 60 17.15 -18.08 -30.28
CA GLN A 60 16.97 -17.07 -31.32
C GLN A 60 15.98 -17.54 -32.40
N VAL A 61 16.12 -18.79 -32.86
CA VAL A 61 15.20 -19.38 -33.85
C VAL A 61 13.77 -19.45 -33.31
N LEU A 62 13.58 -19.77 -32.02
CA LEU A 62 12.28 -19.75 -31.37
C LEU A 62 11.67 -18.33 -31.35
N TYR A 63 12.45 -17.34 -30.93
CA TYR A 63 12.01 -15.94 -30.88
C TYR A 63 11.55 -15.47 -32.27
N ASP A 64 12.35 -15.74 -33.31
CA ASP A 64 12.04 -15.36 -34.69
C ASP A 64 10.80 -16.11 -35.21
N ALA A 65 10.66 -17.40 -34.90
CA ALA A 65 9.51 -18.20 -35.31
C ALA A 65 8.19 -17.71 -34.70
N LEU A 66 8.19 -17.35 -33.41
CA LEU A 66 7.01 -16.80 -32.73
C LEU A 66 6.60 -15.44 -33.35
N ARG A 67 7.57 -14.58 -33.71
CA ARG A 67 7.29 -13.30 -34.38
C ARG A 67 6.87 -13.44 -35.84
N GLN A 68 7.29 -14.49 -36.53
CA GLN A 68 6.83 -14.75 -37.91
C GLN A 68 5.40 -15.31 -37.92
N GLY A 69 5.03 -16.08 -36.89
CA GLY A 69 3.73 -16.75 -36.82
C GLY A 69 2.53 -15.83 -36.68
N MET A 70 2.69 -14.65 -36.09
CA MET A 70 1.59 -13.71 -35.84
C MET A 70 2.09 -12.28 -35.74
N GLN A 71 1.38 -11.31 -36.33
CA GLN A 71 1.73 -9.89 -36.25
C GLN A 71 1.43 -9.28 -34.87
N PRO A 72 2.13 -8.20 -34.47
CA PRO A 72 1.85 -7.54 -33.19
C PRO A 72 0.48 -6.87 -33.18
N GLU A 73 -0.07 -6.66 -31.98
CA GLU A 73 -1.26 -5.84 -31.81
C GLU A 73 -0.97 -4.38 -32.12
N SER A 74 -1.78 -3.77 -32.98
CA SER A 74 -1.66 -2.37 -33.35
C SER A 74 -2.32 -1.41 -32.37
N LYS A 75 -3.17 -1.92 -31.45
CA LYS A 75 -3.94 -1.12 -30.48
C LYS A 75 -4.20 -1.93 -29.21
N PHE A 76 -4.25 -1.24 -28.08
CA PHE A 76 -4.67 -1.83 -26.81
C PHE A 76 -6.16 -2.16 -26.81
N LYS A 77 -6.50 -3.41 -26.46
CA LYS A 77 -7.88 -3.89 -26.40
C LYS A 77 -8.53 -3.50 -25.09
N LEU A 78 -9.36 -2.47 -25.13
CA LEU A 78 -10.18 -2.05 -23.98
C LEU A 78 -11.38 -3.00 -23.81
N LEU A 79 -11.73 -3.30 -22.56
CA LEU A 79 -12.94 -4.06 -22.20
C LEU A 79 -14.23 -3.23 -22.35
N TYR A 80 -14.10 -1.96 -22.74
CA TYR A 80 -15.18 -0.99 -22.78
C TYR A 80 -15.03 -0.01 -23.94
N LYS A 81 -16.13 0.64 -24.31
CA LYS A 81 -16.12 1.75 -25.27
C LYS A 81 -15.49 2.97 -24.61
N LYS A 82 -14.53 3.62 -25.29
CA LYS A 82 -13.80 4.81 -24.79
C LYS A 82 -14.72 5.90 -24.23
N LYS A 83 -15.81 6.23 -24.94
CA LYS A 83 -16.77 7.26 -24.51
C LYS A 83 -17.53 6.92 -23.23
N VAL A 84 -17.86 5.64 -23.06
CA VAL A 84 -18.51 5.15 -21.82
C VAL A 84 -17.54 5.29 -20.65
N ARG A 85 -16.27 4.89 -20.85
CA ARG A 85 -15.24 5.04 -19.82
C ARG A 85 -14.92 6.49 -19.50
N GLU A 86 -14.81 7.36 -20.51
CA GLU A 86 -14.66 8.81 -20.31
C GLU A 86 -15.79 9.32 -19.38
N THR A 87 -17.05 8.97 -19.67
CA THR A 87 -18.21 9.36 -18.83
C THR A 87 -18.14 8.79 -17.41
N GLN A 88 -17.72 7.54 -17.27
CA GLN A 88 -17.54 6.90 -15.96
C GLN A 88 -16.47 7.63 -15.13
N LEU A 89 -15.33 7.97 -15.74
CA LEU A 89 -14.24 8.70 -15.08
C LEU A 89 -14.70 10.08 -14.60
N ILE A 90 -15.49 10.80 -15.42
CA ILE A 90 -16.09 12.09 -15.04
C ILE A 90 -16.97 11.91 -13.79
N ARG A 91 -17.88 10.92 -13.82
CA ARG A 91 -18.79 10.63 -12.68
C ARG A 91 -18.01 10.26 -11.42
N SER A 92 -16.99 9.40 -11.53
CA SER A 92 -16.18 8.97 -10.38
C SER A 92 -15.41 10.13 -9.76
N ILE A 93 -14.81 11.01 -10.55
CA ILE A 93 -14.11 12.19 -10.04
C ILE A 93 -15.11 13.18 -9.43
N GLY A 94 -16.24 13.44 -10.09
CA GLY A 94 -17.29 14.33 -9.58
C GLY A 94 -17.96 13.85 -8.30
N LYS A 95 -18.09 12.53 -8.09
CA LYS A 95 -18.59 11.96 -6.82
C LYS A 95 -17.61 12.13 -5.65
N LYS A 96 -16.30 12.11 -5.94
CA LYS A 96 -15.25 12.10 -4.92
C LYS A 96 -14.76 13.50 -4.52
N TYR A 97 -14.88 14.47 -5.42
CA TYR A 97 -14.37 15.82 -5.22
C TYR A 97 -15.39 16.86 -5.67
N ASN A 98 -15.48 17.98 -4.94
CA ASN A 98 -16.26 19.14 -5.36
C ASN A 98 -15.56 19.83 -6.53
N VAL A 99 -16.02 19.54 -7.75
CA VAL A 99 -15.41 20.00 -9.00
C VAL A 99 -16.44 20.62 -9.94
N ASP A 100 -15.97 21.50 -10.82
CA ASP A 100 -16.76 22.08 -11.90
C ASP A 100 -16.92 21.03 -13.00
N THR A 101 -18.10 20.39 -13.03
CA THR A 101 -18.43 19.31 -13.98
C THR A 101 -18.49 19.79 -15.43
N ASP A 102 -18.80 21.06 -15.67
CA ASP A 102 -18.91 21.64 -17.01
C ASP A 102 -17.53 21.91 -17.63
N ARG A 103 -16.55 22.22 -16.78
CA ARG A 103 -15.15 22.44 -17.18
C ARG A 103 -14.27 21.22 -17.03
N LEU A 104 -14.73 20.16 -16.36
CA LEU A 104 -14.04 18.88 -16.26
C LEU A 104 -13.79 18.27 -17.65
N ARG A 105 -12.58 17.73 -17.87
CA ARG A 105 -12.20 17.07 -19.12
C ARG A 105 -11.66 15.67 -18.84
N ALA A 106 -12.18 14.67 -19.55
CA ALA A 106 -11.71 13.29 -19.51
C ALA A 106 -11.38 12.77 -20.93
N LYS A 107 -10.33 11.95 -21.05
CA LYS A 107 -9.97 11.28 -22.30
C LYS A 107 -9.43 9.88 -22.05
N VAL A 108 -9.85 8.95 -22.91
CA VAL A 108 -9.17 7.66 -23.07
C VAL A 108 -8.48 7.63 -24.43
N VAL A 109 -7.16 7.56 -24.43
CA VAL A 109 -6.31 7.42 -25.62
C VAL A 109 -5.82 5.98 -25.68
N THR A 110 -5.69 5.42 -26.89
CA THR A 110 -5.01 4.14 -27.09
C THR A 110 -3.94 4.36 -28.13
N GLY A 111 -2.79 3.74 -27.94
CA GLY A 111 -1.71 3.79 -28.90
C GLY A 111 -0.92 2.49 -28.90
N CYS A 112 0.16 2.51 -29.64
CA CYS A 112 1.13 1.44 -29.68
C CYS A 112 2.51 2.08 -29.81
N TYR A 113 3.41 1.69 -28.93
CA TYR A 113 4.83 1.99 -29.05
C TYR A 113 5.50 0.90 -29.86
N SER A 114 6.51 1.25 -30.66
CA SER A 114 7.37 0.29 -31.33
C SER A 114 8.75 0.91 -31.57
N ASP A 115 9.81 0.17 -31.23
CA ASP A 115 11.21 0.55 -31.49
C ASP A 115 11.89 -0.40 -32.48
N GLY A 116 11.10 -1.19 -33.22
CA GLY A 116 11.57 -2.25 -34.11
C GLY A 116 11.84 -3.58 -33.40
N TYR A 117 12.13 -3.57 -32.10
CA TYR A 117 12.39 -4.77 -31.31
C TYR A 117 11.18 -5.13 -30.44
N GLN A 118 10.68 -4.18 -29.65
CA GLN A 118 9.46 -4.32 -28.86
C GLN A 118 8.29 -3.61 -29.54
N THR A 119 7.08 -4.07 -29.27
CA THR A 119 5.84 -3.42 -29.69
C THR A 119 4.82 -3.53 -28.56
N ILE A 120 4.51 -2.40 -27.94
CA ILE A 120 3.73 -2.34 -26.70
C ILE A 120 2.45 -1.53 -26.96
N PRO A 121 1.29 -2.19 -27.05
CA PRO A 121 0.02 -1.48 -27.07
C PRO A 121 -0.25 -0.89 -25.68
N TYR A 122 -0.82 0.31 -25.64
CA TYR A 122 -1.18 0.96 -24.38
C TYR A 122 -2.51 1.71 -24.48
N ALA A 123 -3.09 1.99 -23.33
CA ALA A 123 -4.14 2.99 -23.18
C ALA A 123 -3.80 3.98 -22.06
N LEU A 124 -4.14 5.25 -22.26
CA LEU A 124 -3.94 6.31 -21.30
C LEU A 124 -5.28 6.95 -20.97
N GLU A 125 -5.64 6.93 -19.70
CA GLU A 125 -6.81 7.63 -19.17
C GLU A 125 -6.33 8.90 -18.47
N VAL A 126 -6.88 10.05 -18.82
CA VAL A 126 -6.56 11.34 -18.18
C VAL A 126 -7.85 12.08 -17.84
N VAL A 127 -7.95 12.58 -16.61
CA VAL A 127 -8.98 13.53 -16.18
C VAL A 127 -8.32 14.75 -15.55
N ILE A 128 -8.77 15.94 -15.91
CA ILE A 128 -8.43 17.18 -15.20
C ILE A 128 -9.73 17.91 -14.87
N ALA A 129 -9.91 18.24 -13.59
CA ALA A 129 -11.16 18.80 -13.05
C ALA A 129 -10.85 20.01 -12.16
N PRO A 130 -11.35 21.22 -12.46
CA PRO A 130 -11.20 22.37 -11.57
C PRO A 130 -12.04 22.16 -10.31
N ARG A 131 -11.46 22.44 -9.15
CA ARG A 131 -12.15 22.39 -7.86
C ARG A 131 -13.00 23.64 -7.67
N THR A 132 -14.15 23.45 -7.03
CA THR A 132 -15.14 24.51 -6.74
C THR A 132 -15.20 24.87 -5.27
N ASP A 133 -14.65 24.01 -4.41
CA ASP A 133 -14.67 24.15 -2.95
C ASP A 133 -13.45 24.86 -2.37
N ILE A 134 -12.46 25.20 -3.19
CA ILE A 134 -11.25 25.91 -2.77
C ILE A 134 -11.04 27.18 -3.60
N GLY A 135 -10.76 28.27 -2.88
CA GLY A 135 -10.69 29.61 -3.44
C GLY A 135 -9.33 29.94 -4.09
N VAL A 136 -9.16 31.24 -4.37
CA VAL A 136 -7.96 31.78 -5.04
C VAL A 136 -6.66 31.50 -4.29
N ASP A 137 -6.69 31.31 -2.96
CA ASP A 137 -5.51 31.00 -2.16
C ASP A 137 -4.81 29.70 -2.56
N HIS A 138 -5.57 28.78 -3.17
CA HIS A 138 -5.07 27.50 -3.68
C HIS A 138 -4.77 27.56 -5.19
N ALA A 139 -4.68 28.74 -5.80
CA ALA A 139 -4.40 28.89 -7.22
C ALA A 139 -3.10 28.17 -7.62
N GLY A 140 -3.21 27.35 -8.66
CA GLY A 140 -2.12 26.51 -9.17
C GLY A 140 -1.94 25.17 -8.46
N GLU A 141 -2.65 24.90 -7.35
CA GLU A 141 -2.54 23.61 -6.65
C GLU A 141 -3.17 22.47 -7.44
N VAL A 142 -2.55 21.30 -7.36
CA VAL A 142 -3.02 20.07 -8.00
C VAL A 142 -3.11 18.96 -6.98
N LYS A 143 -4.27 18.31 -6.91
CA LYS A 143 -4.42 17.00 -6.27
C LYS A 143 -4.21 15.93 -7.34
N PHE A 144 -3.02 15.32 -7.35
CA PHE A 144 -2.67 14.28 -8.32
C PHE A 144 -3.12 12.89 -7.87
N ILE A 145 -3.52 12.05 -8.84
CA ILE A 145 -3.91 10.65 -8.68
C ILE A 145 -3.35 9.86 -9.87
N GLY A 146 -2.22 9.19 -9.66
CA GLY A 146 -1.53 8.39 -10.65
C GLY A 146 -1.70 6.89 -10.43
N ASN A 147 -2.09 6.18 -11.49
CA ASN A 147 -2.28 4.73 -11.47
C ASN A 147 -1.56 4.06 -12.67
N ILE A 148 -1.10 2.83 -12.48
CA ILE A 148 -0.66 1.94 -13.56
C ILE A 148 -1.54 0.69 -13.52
N ASN A 149 -2.15 0.31 -14.64
CA ASN A 149 -3.05 -0.85 -14.74
C ASN A 149 -4.20 -0.86 -13.71
N ASN A 150 -4.72 0.34 -13.37
CA ASN A 150 -5.69 0.58 -12.29
C ASN A 150 -5.18 0.34 -10.87
N THR A 151 -3.91 -0.01 -10.69
CA THR A 151 -3.29 -0.12 -9.36
C THR A 151 -2.98 1.29 -8.85
N PRO A 152 -3.55 1.69 -7.70
CA PRO A 152 -3.26 2.98 -7.10
C PRO A 152 -1.87 2.96 -6.45
N SER A 153 -1.19 4.11 -6.45
CA SER A 153 0.08 4.26 -5.73
C SER A 153 -0.10 4.64 -4.26
N ILE A 154 0.87 4.23 -3.44
CA ILE A 154 0.95 4.52 -1.99
C ILE A 154 1.21 6.02 -1.69
N ASP A 155 1.74 6.76 -2.66
CA ASP A 155 2.12 8.18 -2.58
C ASP A 155 1.23 9.13 -3.40
N GLY A 156 0.12 8.63 -3.97
CA GLY A 156 -0.72 9.39 -4.88
C GLY A 156 -0.29 9.30 -6.36
N GLY A 157 0.83 8.63 -6.65
CA GLY A 157 1.22 8.16 -7.98
C GLY A 157 2.04 9.13 -8.79
N GLU A 158 2.52 10.21 -8.18
CA GLU A 158 3.37 11.19 -8.84
C GLU A 158 4.69 10.57 -9.31
N GLU A 159 5.30 9.71 -8.48
CA GLU A 159 6.57 9.04 -8.82
C GLU A 159 6.44 8.11 -10.04
N TYR A 160 5.27 7.48 -10.28
CA TYR A 160 5.01 6.68 -11.49
C TYR A 160 5.21 7.45 -12.78
N PHE A 161 4.97 8.75 -12.72
CA PHE A 161 5.02 9.66 -13.86
C PHE A 161 6.15 10.69 -13.68
N SER A 162 7.22 10.30 -12.98
CA SER A 162 8.46 11.04 -12.77
C SER A 162 9.63 10.38 -13.50
N GLY A 163 10.69 11.14 -13.79
CA GLY A 163 11.87 10.66 -14.52
C GLY A 163 11.66 10.41 -16.01
N GLY A 164 10.50 10.78 -16.57
CA GLY A 164 10.21 10.66 -17.99
C GLY A 164 10.72 11.86 -18.79
N GLU A 165 11.18 11.64 -20.02
CA GLU A 165 11.54 12.73 -20.95
C GLU A 165 10.30 13.23 -21.68
N TYR A 166 9.50 14.07 -21.01
CA TYR A 166 8.30 14.63 -21.60
C TYR A 166 8.64 15.82 -22.49
N ALA A 167 8.18 15.80 -23.74
CA ALA A 167 8.31 16.91 -24.68
C ALA A 167 6.97 17.18 -25.36
N TRP A 168 6.56 18.44 -25.43
CA TRP A 168 5.35 18.89 -26.13
C TRP A 168 5.51 20.31 -26.66
N ARG A 169 4.50 20.81 -27.38
CA ARG A 169 4.45 22.19 -27.82
C ARG A 169 3.37 22.97 -27.08
N ASP A 170 3.69 24.20 -26.67
CA ASP A 170 2.70 25.11 -26.10
C ASP A 170 1.68 25.61 -27.14
N ARG A 171 0.71 26.42 -26.71
CA ARG A 171 -0.30 27.01 -27.62
C ARG A 171 0.28 27.92 -28.70
N LYS A 172 1.51 28.41 -28.51
CA LYS A 172 2.22 29.29 -29.45
C LYS A 172 3.18 28.50 -30.34
N GLY A 173 3.29 27.18 -30.16
CA GLY A 173 4.16 26.30 -30.92
C GLY A 173 5.58 26.13 -30.34
N ASN A 174 5.90 26.76 -29.21
CA ASN A 174 7.21 26.65 -28.57
C ASN A 174 7.41 25.24 -28.00
N ALA A 175 8.62 24.69 -28.14
CA ALA A 175 8.95 23.40 -27.56
C ALA A 175 9.18 23.54 -26.05
N LEU A 176 8.53 22.69 -25.26
CA LEU A 176 8.67 22.59 -23.82
C LEU A 176 9.05 21.18 -23.44
N THR A 177 9.77 21.05 -22.33
CA THR A 177 10.15 19.75 -21.76
C THR A 177 9.91 19.72 -20.25
N ALA A 178 9.72 18.52 -19.72
CA ALA A 178 9.60 18.28 -18.28
C ALA A 178 10.09 16.87 -17.94
N SER A 179 10.51 16.67 -16.69
CA SER A 179 10.88 15.36 -16.14
C SER A 179 9.73 14.65 -15.41
N SER A 180 8.58 15.31 -15.24
CA SER A 180 7.40 14.74 -14.57
C SER A 180 6.09 15.32 -15.09
N ILE A 181 4.96 14.64 -14.83
CA ILE A 181 3.62 15.22 -15.10
C ILE A 181 3.38 16.49 -14.28
N MET A 182 3.86 16.56 -13.04
CA MET A 182 3.77 17.79 -12.25
C MET A 182 4.58 18.93 -12.91
N GLY A 183 5.72 18.62 -13.54
CA GLY A 183 6.44 19.57 -14.39
C GLY A 183 5.62 20.04 -15.59
N ILE A 184 4.94 19.12 -16.32
CA ILE A 184 4.03 19.49 -17.41
C ILE A 184 2.95 20.46 -16.93
N LEU A 185 2.33 20.15 -15.79
CA LEU A 185 1.26 20.97 -15.22
C LEU A 185 1.77 22.35 -14.78
N SER A 186 2.95 22.41 -14.15
CA SER A 186 3.61 23.67 -13.75
C SER A 186 3.81 24.59 -14.94
N GLU A 187 4.37 24.08 -16.04
CA GLU A 187 4.54 24.81 -17.31
C GLU A 187 3.21 25.24 -17.95
N CYS A 188 2.11 24.52 -17.67
CA CYS A 188 0.77 24.88 -18.12
C CYS A 188 0.06 25.93 -17.24
N GLY A 189 0.73 26.43 -16.18
CA GLY A 189 0.22 27.45 -15.26
C GLY A 189 -0.34 26.92 -13.94
N PHE A 190 -0.09 25.64 -13.61
CA PHE A 190 -0.33 25.07 -12.28
C PHE A 190 0.91 25.24 -11.38
N ASN A 191 1.33 26.50 -11.21
CA ASN A 191 2.44 26.84 -10.34
C ASN A 191 1.96 27.80 -9.25
N THR A 192 2.68 27.82 -8.13
CA THR A 192 2.39 28.67 -6.97
C THR A 192 3.27 29.93 -6.91
N SER A 193 4.05 30.19 -7.97
CA SER A 193 5.07 31.24 -8.01
C SER A 193 4.74 32.41 -8.95
N ASP A 194 3.76 32.28 -9.85
CA ASP A 194 3.37 33.36 -10.79
C ASP A 194 2.27 34.30 -10.26
N TYR A 195 1.96 35.38 -10.99
CA TYR A 195 0.80 36.22 -10.71
C TYR A 195 -0.49 35.39 -10.69
N TYR A 196 -1.39 35.64 -9.72
CA TYR A 196 -2.68 34.92 -9.60
C TYR A 196 -3.46 34.89 -10.90
N SER A 197 -3.49 36.02 -11.64
CA SER A 197 -4.16 36.12 -12.94
C SER A 197 -3.63 35.16 -14.01
N ARG A 198 -2.40 34.64 -13.86
CA ARG A 198 -1.77 33.64 -14.75
C ARG A 198 -1.87 32.22 -14.23
N ARG A 199 -2.19 32.04 -12.93
CA ARG A 199 -2.38 30.73 -12.32
C ARG A 199 -3.71 30.10 -12.73
N ARG A 200 -3.69 28.79 -12.91
CA ARG A 200 -4.89 27.98 -13.12
C ARG A 200 -5.66 27.81 -11.81
N LYS A 201 -6.97 27.63 -11.88
CA LYS A 201 -7.77 27.22 -10.72
C LYS A 201 -7.25 25.87 -10.23
N ALA A 202 -7.28 25.68 -8.91
CA ALA A 202 -6.85 24.42 -8.31
C ALA A 202 -7.59 23.24 -8.95
N CYS A 203 -6.92 22.14 -9.23
CA CYS A 203 -7.51 21.02 -9.95
C CYS A 203 -7.25 19.67 -9.27
N VAL A 204 -8.14 18.71 -9.53
CA VAL A 204 -7.85 17.28 -9.39
C VAL A 204 -7.38 16.77 -10.75
N VAL A 205 -6.25 16.07 -10.76
CA VAL A 205 -5.69 15.45 -11.96
C VAL A 205 -5.59 13.95 -11.72
N PHE A 206 -6.23 13.16 -12.58
CA PHE A 206 -6.16 11.71 -12.57
C PHE A 206 -5.48 11.23 -13.86
N VAL A 207 -4.51 10.33 -13.71
CA VAL A 207 -3.81 9.69 -14.83
C VAL A 207 -3.71 8.20 -14.55
N ASN A 208 -4.15 7.38 -15.50
CA ASN A 208 -4.01 5.94 -15.44
C ASN A 208 -3.43 5.40 -16.74
N LEU A 209 -2.27 4.75 -16.66
CA LEU A 209 -1.64 4.11 -17.81
C LEU A 209 -1.94 2.61 -17.77
N LEU A 210 -2.61 2.11 -18.81
CA LEU A 210 -2.87 0.70 -19.03
C LEU A 210 -1.85 0.17 -20.05
N THR A 211 -1.04 -0.80 -19.64
CA THR A 211 0.00 -1.40 -20.47
C THR A 211 0.22 -2.86 -20.08
N PRO A 212 0.44 -3.78 -21.04
CA PRO A 212 0.75 -5.17 -20.71
C PRO A 212 2.14 -5.33 -20.09
N VAL A 213 3.02 -4.33 -20.24
CA VAL A 213 4.41 -4.35 -19.75
C VAL A 213 4.69 -3.07 -18.95
N PRO A 214 4.27 -3.02 -17.67
CA PRO A 214 4.76 -1.99 -16.77
C PRO A 214 6.19 -2.34 -16.40
N ASP A 215 7.16 -1.89 -17.20
CA ASP A 215 8.58 -2.12 -16.96
C ASP A 215 9.03 -1.22 -15.80
N TRP A 216 9.19 -1.79 -14.61
CA TRP A 216 9.45 -1.03 -13.39
C TRP A 216 10.95 -0.68 -13.28
N LEU A 217 11.23 0.57 -12.95
CA LEU A 217 12.59 1.08 -12.72
C LEU A 217 12.85 1.15 -11.20
N GLY A 218 13.91 0.47 -10.74
CA GLY A 218 14.33 0.46 -9.33
C GLY A 218 14.12 -0.89 -8.64
N GLY A 219 15.06 -1.31 -7.80
CA GLY A 219 15.12 -2.65 -7.20
C GLY A 219 14.16 -2.93 -6.04
N ALA A 220 13.34 -1.96 -5.61
CA ALA A 220 12.39 -2.15 -4.52
C ALA A 220 11.15 -1.26 -4.69
N GLY A 221 9.97 -1.89 -4.64
CA GLY A 221 8.67 -1.23 -4.75
C GLY A 221 8.36 -0.78 -6.18
N LYS A 222 7.21 -1.20 -6.72
CA LYS A 222 6.63 -0.72 -7.99
C LYS A 222 6.36 0.79 -7.88
N THR A 223 7.40 1.62 -7.97
CA THR A 223 7.41 3.05 -7.63
C THR A 223 7.76 3.94 -8.82
N LYS A 224 8.46 3.41 -9.83
CA LYS A 224 8.75 4.07 -11.11
C LYS A 224 8.61 3.09 -12.25
N ILE A 225 8.15 3.57 -13.40
CA ILE A 225 8.10 2.79 -14.64
C ILE A 225 8.95 3.46 -15.72
N ASP A 226 9.42 2.67 -16.69
CA ASP A 226 9.99 3.22 -17.91
C ASP A 226 8.89 3.93 -18.71
N LEU A 227 8.98 5.26 -18.74
CA LEU A 227 8.02 6.12 -19.39
C LEU A 227 8.36 6.41 -20.85
N ARG A 228 9.54 6.01 -21.35
CA ARG A 228 9.96 6.28 -22.74
C ARG A 228 8.89 5.87 -23.77
N PRO A 229 8.20 4.71 -23.65
CA PRO A 229 7.16 4.30 -24.61
C PRO A 229 5.93 5.22 -24.65
N TYR A 230 5.69 5.95 -23.55
CA TYR A 230 4.43 6.66 -23.29
C TYR A 230 4.61 8.17 -23.15
N ALA A 231 5.84 8.67 -23.02
CA ALA A 231 6.15 10.05 -22.66
C ALA A 231 5.46 11.07 -23.59
N LYS A 232 5.56 10.86 -24.91
CA LYS A 232 4.94 11.74 -25.90
C LYS A 232 3.42 11.86 -25.73
N VAL A 233 2.71 10.71 -25.66
CA VAL A 233 1.24 10.73 -25.58
C VAL A 233 0.76 11.31 -24.25
N ILE A 234 1.49 11.09 -23.16
CA ILE A 234 1.23 11.68 -21.86
C ILE A 234 1.38 13.19 -21.94
N ALA A 235 2.53 13.67 -22.42
CA ALA A 235 2.84 15.10 -22.53
C ALA A 235 1.79 15.83 -23.39
N GLU A 236 1.47 15.31 -24.57
CA GLU A 236 0.48 15.89 -25.48
C GLU A 236 -0.94 15.86 -24.89
N THR A 237 -1.33 14.79 -24.20
CA THR A 237 -2.70 14.64 -23.67
C THR A 237 -2.91 15.51 -22.44
N VAL A 238 -1.98 15.47 -21.48
CA VAL A 238 -2.05 16.21 -20.22
C VAL A 238 -1.97 17.72 -20.49
N SER A 239 -0.97 18.19 -21.24
CA SER A 239 -0.80 19.62 -21.52
C SER A 239 -2.01 20.21 -22.25
N ARG A 240 -2.55 19.50 -23.25
CA ARG A 240 -3.75 19.92 -23.99
C ARG A 240 -4.97 20.12 -23.08
N PHE A 241 -5.10 19.31 -22.03
CA PHE A 241 -6.19 19.44 -21.06
C PHE A 241 -5.90 20.54 -20.03
N ALA A 242 -4.67 20.58 -19.53
CA ALA A 242 -4.20 21.58 -18.57
C ALA A 242 -4.41 23.01 -19.10
N TYR A 243 -4.06 23.26 -20.37
CA TYR A 243 -4.28 24.56 -20.99
C TYR A 243 -5.76 24.98 -21.05
N LYS A 244 -6.70 24.02 -21.12
CA LYS A 244 -8.14 24.29 -21.17
C LYS A 244 -8.73 24.59 -19.79
N MET A 245 -7.98 24.37 -18.71
CA MET A 245 -8.47 24.66 -17.38
C MET A 245 -8.54 26.17 -17.16
N PRO A 246 -9.55 26.66 -16.42
CA PRO A 246 -9.70 28.08 -16.18
C PRO A 246 -8.51 28.62 -15.39
N SER A 247 -8.11 29.85 -15.72
CA SER A 247 -7.24 30.66 -14.87
C SER A 247 -8.07 31.73 -14.19
N TYR A 248 -7.48 32.43 -13.21
CA TYR A 248 -8.09 33.61 -12.60
C TYR A 248 -7.96 34.88 -13.49
N HIS A 249 -7.66 34.71 -14.78
CA HIS A 249 -7.55 35.83 -15.72
C HIS A 249 -8.94 36.40 -16.03
N GLY A 250 -9.13 37.71 -15.80
CA GLY A 250 -10.39 38.40 -16.09
C GLY A 250 -11.40 38.43 -14.94
N GLU A 251 -11.14 37.78 -13.81
CA GLU A 251 -12.01 37.82 -12.61
C GLU A 251 -11.83 39.09 -11.76
N GLY A 252 -11.23 40.16 -12.32
CA GLY A 252 -10.95 41.40 -11.59
C GLY A 252 -9.91 41.26 -10.47
N ILE A 253 -9.32 40.07 -10.29
CA ILE A 253 -8.26 39.75 -9.32
C ILE A 253 -6.94 40.36 -9.83
N LYS A 254 -6.85 41.69 -9.77
CA LYS A 254 -5.60 42.45 -9.84
C LYS A 254 -5.00 42.48 -8.45
N THR A 255 -4.61 41.32 -7.97
CA THR A 255 -3.75 41.22 -6.80
C THR A 255 -2.54 40.41 -7.23
N THR A 256 -1.42 41.11 -7.43
CA THR A 256 -0.21 40.64 -6.78
C THR A 256 -0.57 40.26 -5.34
N TRP A 257 0.08 39.27 -4.74
CA TRP A 257 0.49 39.53 -3.37
C TRP A 257 1.24 40.85 -3.46
N THR A 258 0.56 41.97 -3.16
CA THR A 258 1.28 43.12 -2.65
C THR A 258 1.92 42.52 -1.42
N ASP A 259 3.19 42.19 -1.58
CA ASP A 259 4.16 42.57 -0.59
C ASP A 259 3.70 43.94 -0.06
N ASP A 260 2.88 43.94 0.99
CA ASP A 260 2.96 44.94 2.06
C ASP A 260 4.30 44.71 2.77
N TRP A 261 5.38 44.77 1.97
CA TRP A 261 6.61 45.39 2.34
C TRP A 261 6.46 46.76 1.72
N SER A 262 5.74 47.64 2.43
CA SER A 262 6.16 49.03 2.39
C SER A 262 7.68 49.02 2.60
N GLU A 263 8.36 49.87 1.83
CA GLU A 263 9.66 50.39 2.21
C GLU A 263 9.50 51.19 3.51
N ASP A 264 9.07 50.53 4.60
CA ASP A 264 9.15 51.03 5.95
C ASP A 264 10.28 50.25 6.60
N ASP A 265 11.42 50.90 6.57
CA ASP A 265 12.53 50.76 7.50
C ASP A 265 13.03 49.34 7.77
N ASP A 266 14.30 49.15 7.42
CA ASP A 266 15.23 48.16 7.99
C ASP A 266 15.40 48.29 9.54
N ASN A 267 14.47 48.96 10.24
CA ASN A 267 14.45 49.19 11.68
C ASN A 267 13.08 48.78 12.29
N GLY A 268 12.75 47.48 12.35
CA GLY A 268 11.49 47.07 12.99
C GLY A 268 11.20 45.57 13.14
N GLY A 269 11.88 44.87 14.04
CA GLY A 269 11.26 43.85 14.91
C GLY A 269 10.74 42.51 14.33
N GLY A 270 11.04 42.12 13.09
CA GLY A 270 10.65 40.79 12.59
C GLY A 270 11.44 39.65 13.27
N LYS A 271 10.79 38.75 14.01
CA LYS A 271 11.44 37.57 14.63
C LYS A 271 11.99 36.63 13.56
N LYS A 272 13.29 36.69 13.31
CA LYS A 272 14.00 35.76 12.41
C LYS A 272 14.14 34.38 13.05
N GLY A 273 13.66 33.35 12.36
CA GLY A 273 14.36 32.05 12.32
C GLY A 273 14.16 31.04 13.44
N GLU A 274 13.17 31.13 14.34
CA GLU A 274 12.86 30.04 15.28
C GLU A 274 11.36 29.70 15.35
N TYR A 275 10.97 28.60 14.68
CA TYR A 275 9.61 28.04 14.74
C TYR A 275 9.32 27.26 16.04
N LYS A 276 10.32 27.08 16.91
CA LYS A 276 10.25 26.22 18.10
C LYS A 276 9.17 26.68 19.08
N GLU A 277 9.04 27.98 19.31
CA GLU A 277 8.03 28.52 20.24
C GLU A 277 6.61 28.28 19.72
N TYR A 278 6.35 28.51 18.43
CA TYR A 278 5.06 28.17 17.81
C TYR A 278 4.74 26.67 17.96
N LEU A 279 5.75 25.80 17.83
CA LEU A 279 5.57 24.35 17.99
C LEU A 279 5.25 24.00 19.44
N ARG A 280 5.93 24.64 20.40
CA ARG A 280 5.68 24.44 21.83
C ARG A 280 4.27 24.88 22.22
N ASP A 281 3.84 26.06 21.77
CA ASP A 281 2.51 26.58 22.04
C ASP A 281 1.43 25.68 21.45
N PHE A 282 1.60 25.26 20.20
CA PHE A 282 0.67 24.32 19.57
C PHE A 282 0.54 23.00 20.35
N LEU A 283 1.66 22.41 20.78
CA LEU A 283 1.64 21.13 21.51
C LEU A 283 0.97 21.29 22.88
N ARG A 284 1.20 22.40 23.59
CA ARG A 284 0.53 22.71 24.87
C ARG A 284 -0.97 22.90 24.69
N ASP A 285 -1.40 23.68 23.70
CA ASP A 285 -2.81 23.88 23.38
C ASP A 285 -3.48 22.56 23.03
N ARG A 286 -2.79 21.73 22.24
CA ARG A 286 -3.28 20.42 21.83
C ARG A 286 -3.47 19.48 23.02
N ARG A 287 -2.51 19.46 23.95
CA ARG A 287 -2.61 18.67 25.17
C ARG A 287 -3.82 19.08 26.00
N ARG A 288 -3.99 20.39 26.26
CA ARG A 288 -5.14 20.93 27.00
C ARG A 288 -6.46 20.55 26.35
N ALA A 289 -6.55 20.62 25.02
CA ALA A 289 -7.76 20.22 24.31
C ALA A 289 -8.07 18.72 24.47
N ILE A 290 -7.07 17.85 24.42
CA ILE A 290 -7.24 16.40 24.57
C ILE A 290 -7.54 16.00 26.02
N GLU A 291 -6.97 16.69 27.00
CA GLU A 291 -7.29 16.47 28.41
C GLU A 291 -8.74 16.90 28.72
N ALA A 292 -9.24 17.93 28.03
CA ALA A 292 -10.64 18.35 28.14
C ALA A 292 -11.60 17.42 27.37
N ASP A 293 -11.20 16.91 26.20
CA ASP A 293 -11.97 15.95 25.38
C ASP A 293 -11.05 14.86 24.82
N PRO A 294 -10.95 13.69 25.49
CA PRO A 294 -10.13 12.58 25.04
C PRO A 294 -10.51 12.03 23.65
N SER A 295 -11.75 12.23 23.19
CA SER A 295 -12.22 11.73 21.88
C SER A 295 -11.50 12.40 20.70
N LEU A 296 -10.90 13.58 20.91
CA LEU A 296 -10.11 14.31 19.91
C LEU A 296 -8.87 13.55 19.44
N ARG A 297 -8.39 12.56 20.20
CA ARG A 297 -7.32 11.65 19.76
C ARG A 297 -7.70 10.85 18.52
N ILE A 298 -9.00 10.61 18.33
CA ILE A 298 -9.56 9.82 17.23
C ILE A 298 -10.30 10.73 16.25
N ARG A 299 -11.20 11.59 16.73
CA ARG A 299 -12.07 12.43 15.88
C ARG A 299 -11.34 13.57 15.16
N ASP A 300 -10.25 14.09 15.73
CA ASP A 300 -9.45 15.18 15.15
C ASP A 300 -7.98 14.78 14.99
N ARG A 301 -7.73 13.58 14.48
CA ARG A 301 -6.38 13.02 14.35
C ARG A 301 -5.53 13.82 13.35
N LEU A 302 -4.28 14.10 13.70
CA LEU A 302 -3.34 14.87 12.88
C LEU A 302 -2.21 13.98 12.38
N THR A 303 -1.76 14.21 11.15
CA THR A 303 -0.42 13.75 10.73
C THR A 303 0.64 14.73 11.19
N GLN A 304 1.92 14.35 11.18
CA GLN A 304 3.02 15.29 11.43
C GLN A 304 2.97 16.51 10.49
N SER A 305 2.60 16.32 9.22
CA SER A 305 2.35 17.43 8.30
C SER A 305 1.07 18.20 8.63
N GLY A 306 0.06 17.56 9.22
CA GLY A 306 -1.14 18.24 9.72
C GLY A 306 -0.83 19.28 10.80
N VAL A 307 0.16 19.00 11.67
CA VAL A 307 0.68 19.98 12.66
C VAL A 307 1.20 21.23 11.95
N TRP A 308 2.01 21.04 10.89
CA TRP A 308 2.49 22.15 10.06
C TRP A 308 1.35 23.01 9.51
N TYR A 309 0.33 22.38 8.91
CA TYR A 309 -0.78 23.13 8.31
C TYR A 309 -1.65 23.85 9.33
N ARG A 310 -1.77 23.35 10.57
CA ARG A 310 -2.46 24.04 11.68
C ARG A 310 -1.64 25.21 12.22
N MET A 311 -0.31 25.13 12.19
CA MET A 311 0.57 26.16 12.72
C MET A 311 0.90 27.28 11.72
N ARG A 312 1.02 26.95 10.43
CA ARG A 312 1.46 27.90 9.39
C ARG A 312 0.63 29.20 9.38
N PRO A 313 -0.71 29.19 9.48
CA PRO A 313 -1.49 30.43 9.57
C PRO A 313 -1.09 31.31 10.76
N LYS A 314 -0.97 30.73 11.96
CA LYS A 314 -0.52 31.45 13.17
C LYS A 314 0.90 32.01 13.04
N MET A 315 1.78 31.30 12.35
CA MET A 315 3.15 31.77 12.07
C MET A 315 3.14 32.97 11.10
N ILE A 316 2.29 32.94 10.08
CA ILE A 316 2.14 34.05 9.12
C ILE A 316 1.56 35.28 9.83
N GLU A 317 0.51 35.11 10.65
CA GLU A 317 -0.08 36.16 11.47
C GLU A 317 0.96 36.78 12.42
N GLY A 318 1.81 35.95 13.04
CA GLY A 318 2.92 36.37 13.88
C GLY A 318 4.14 36.94 13.12
N ARG A 319 3.99 37.25 11.82
CA ARG A 319 5.02 37.82 10.93
C ARG A 319 6.31 36.99 10.87
N PHE A 320 6.22 35.66 11.04
CA PHE A 320 7.36 34.76 10.96
C PHE A 320 7.91 34.72 9.53
N LYS A 321 9.24 34.75 9.41
CA LYS A 321 9.96 34.62 8.14
C LYS A 321 10.89 33.40 8.17
N PRO A 322 10.76 32.46 7.22
CA PRO A 322 11.71 31.36 7.04
C PRO A 322 13.16 31.85 6.92
N ARG A 323 14.09 31.02 7.41
CA ARG A 323 15.53 31.34 7.38
C ARG A 323 16.09 31.27 5.97
N ASN A 324 15.71 30.23 5.23
CA ASN A 324 16.15 30.05 3.86
C ASN A 324 15.28 30.91 2.93
N LYS A 325 15.95 31.60 2.01
CA LYS A 325 15.31 32.40 0.98
C LYS A 325 16.10 32.33 -0.31
N SER A 326 15.41 32.36 -1.43
CA SER A 326 15.98 32.53 -2.76
C SER A 326 15.47 33.82 -3.38
N THR A 327 16.13 34.27 -4.44
CA THR A 327 15.68 35.42 -5.22
C THR A 327 15.23 34.91 -6.58
N ASN A 328 14.02 35.25 -7.01
CA ASN A 328 13.54 34.85 -8.33
C ASN A 328 14.21 35.69 -9.43
N SER A 329 13.96 35.33 -10.69
CA SER A 329 14.47 36.03 -11.88
C SER A 329 14.00 37.49 -12.01
N LYS A 330 13.11 37.96 -11.13
CA LYS A 330 12.61 39.34 -11.06
C LYS A 330 13.12 40.11 -9.82
N GLY A 331 14.06 39.54 -9.06
CA GLY A 331 14.62 40.19 -7.87
C GLY A 331 13.79 40.04 -6.58
N GLN A 332 12.70 39.27 -6.60
CA GLN A 332 11.83 39.12 -5.42
C GLN A 332 12.33 38.00 -4.50
N ILE A 333 12.25 38.23 -3.19
CA ILE A 333 12.64 37.26 -2.16
C ILE A 333 11.54 36.20 -2.02
N ILE A 334 11.87 34.94 -2.30
CA ILE A 334 11.04 33.77 -2.04
C ILE A 334 11.53 33.09 -0.77
N TYR A 335 10.67 33.00 0.25
CA TYR A 335 10.98 32.28 1.47
C TYR A 335 10.73 30.77 1.30
N ASP A 336 11.72 29.97 1.72
CA ASP A 336 11.66 28.51 1.66
C ASP A 336 10.94 27.94 2.88
N TRP A 337 9.63 27.77 2.71
CA TRP A 337 8.75 27.11 3.66
C TRP A 337 8.96 25.59 3.70
N GLY A 338 9.56 24.98 2.67
CA GLY A 338 9.82 23.55 2.59
C GLY A 338 10.80 23.09 3.66
N THR A 339 11.97 23.72 3.74
CA THR A 339 12.97 23.44 4.78
C THR A 339 12.43 23.73 6.19
N THR A 340 11.59 24.77 6.32
CA THR A 340 10.96 25.10 7.62
C THR A 340 9.97 24.02 8.05
N ARG A 341 9.14 23.53 7.12
CA ARG A 341 8.20 22.43 7.35
C ARG A 341 8.94 21.16 7.77
N GLU A 342 9.96 20.77 7.02
CA GLU A 342 10.75 19.56 7.31
C GLU A 342 11.43 19.65 8.69
N GLY A 343 12.07 20.80 8.99
CA GLY A 343 12.68 21.04 10.29
C GLY A 343 11.66 20.99 11.44
N LEU A 344 10.45 21.51 11.24
CA LEU A 344 9.38 21.48 12.23
C LEU A 344 8.87 20.05 12.45
N THR A 345 8.54 19.32 11.39
CA THR A 345 8.02 17.95 11.50
C THR A 345 9.02 17.02 12.18
N ASN A 346 10.31 17.17 11.88
CA ASN A 346 11.38 16.36 12.48
C ASN A 346 11.61 16.69 13.97
N LYS A 347 11.18 17.87 14.45
CA LYS A 347 11.34 18.29 15.84
C LYS A 347 10.13 18.05 16.73
N ILE A 348 9.01 17.55 16.21
CA ILE A 348 7.80 17.30 17.03
C ILE A 348 8.13 16.41 18.22
N ARG A 349 8.73 15.24 17.98
CA ARG A 349 9.08 14.26 19.04
C ARG A 349 10.01 14.88 20.09
N LYS A 350 11.13 15.46 19.66
CA LYS A 350 12.08 16.12 20.54
C LYS A 350 11.45 17.25 21.36
N THR A 351 10.52 18.02 20.77
CA THR A 351 9.85 19.12 21.47
C THR A 351 8.88 18.62 22.53
N ILE A 352 8.21 17.48 22.29
CA ILE A 352 7.36 16.82 23.29
C ILE A 352 8.22 16.31 24.46
N GLU A 353 9.34 15.65 24.17
CA GLU A 353 10.31 15.19 25.17
C GLU A 353 10.89 16.36 26.00
N GLU A 354 11.16 17.51 25.37
CA GLU A 354 11.60 18.74 26.05
C GLU A 354 10.50 19.37 26.93
N LEU A 355 9.24 19.34 26.49
CA LEU A 355 8.11 19.94 27.22
C LEU A 355 7.68 19.11 28.43
N TRP A 356 7.74 17.78 28.31
CA TRP A 356 7.23 16.84 29.31
C TRP A 356 8.19 15.66 29.54
N PRO A 357 9.44 15.91 29.99
CA PRO A 357 10.49 14.90 30.07
C PRO A 357 10.21 13.79 31.09
N ALA A 358 9.40 14.07 32.12
CA ALA A 358 9.07 13.12 33.19
C ALA A 358 7.74 12.38 33.00
N GLU A 359 6.95 12.73 31.98
CA GLU A 359 5.57 12.24 31.83
C GLU A 359 5.42 11.17 30.73
N GLY A 360 6.48 10.87 29.98
CA GLY A 360 6.44 9.84 28.92
C GLY A 360 5.42 10.12 27.81
N ILE A 361 5.02 11.38 27.63
CA ILE A 361 4.01 11.77 26.64
C ILE A 361 4.55 11.53 25.24
N THR A 362 3.79 10.78 24.43
CA THR A 362 4.11 10.52 23.04
C THR A 362 3.35 11.47 22.11
N ARG A 363 3.78 11.55 20.85
CA ARG A 363 3.03 12.31 19.82
C ARG A 363 1.64 11.71 19.58
N GLU A 364 1.49 10.40 19.73
CA GLU A 364 0.24 9.67 19.59
C GLU A 364 -0.75 9.97 20.71
N TYR A 365 -0.25 10.17 21.94
CA TYR A 365 -1.07 10.66 23.05
C TYR A 365 -1.76 12.00 22.69
N LEU A 366 -1.09 12.84 21.91
CA LEU A 366 -1.62 14.11 21.39
C LEU A 366 -2.45 13.98 20.10
N GLY A 367 -2.74 12.75 19.66
CA GLY A 367 -3.45 12.45 18.42
C GLY A 367 -2.65 12.79 17.16
N ILE A 368 -1.31 12.88 17.26
CA ILE A 368 -0.40 13.16 16.13
C ILE A 368 0.24 11.84 15.68
N VAL A 369 -0.30 11.25 14.62
CA VAL A 369 0.10 9.93 14.12
C VAL A 369 1.12 10.02 12.99
N ALA A 370 1.94 8.98 12.86
CA ALA A 370 2.73 8.72 11.67
C ALA A 370 2.00 7.71 10.80
N LYS A 371 2.28 7.74 9.50
CA LYS A 371 1.84 6.68 8.60
C LYS A 371 2.46 5.35 9.06
N ALA A 372 1.66 4.29 9.15
CA ALA A 372 2.16 2.93 9.33
C ALA A 372 3.13 2.61 8.17
N ARG A 373 4.36 2.19 8.50
CA ARG A 373 5.39 1.82 7.51
C ARG A 373 5.69 0.32 7.49
N ALA A 374 5.16 -0.41 8.47
CA ALA A 374 5.34 -1.84 8.59
C ALA A 374 4.00 -2.57 8.50
N MET A 375 4.03 -3.77 7.94
CA MET A 375 2.88 -4.63 7.74
C MET A 375 3.18 -5.98 8.37
N MET A 376 2.23 -6.50 9.16
CA MET A 376 2.27 -7.87 9.67
C MET A 376 1.43 -8.76 8.76
N TYR A 377 2.02 -9.84 8.28
CA TYR A 377 1.40 -10.87 7.49
C TYR A 377 1.14 -12.08 8.38
N PHE A 378 -0.12 -12.46 8.50
CA PHE A 378 -0.52 -13.60 9.31
C PHE A 378 -1.80 -14.23 8.77
N ASN A 379 -1.75 -15.53 8.47
CA ASN A 379 -2.89 -16.34 8.01
C ASN A 379 -3.69 -15.70 6.85
N ASP A 380 -2.98 -15.36 5.75
CA ASP A 380 -3.50 -14.70 4.54
C ASP A 380 -4.08 -13.28 4.76
N GLN A 381 -3.92 -12.72 5.94
CA GLN A 381 -4.31 -11.35 6.25
C GLN A 381 -3.09 -10.47 6.45
N VAL A 382 -3.25 -9.19 6.07
CA VAL A 382 -2.20 -8.18 6.18
C VAL A 382 -2.70 -7.08 7.09
N TYR A 383 -2.00 -6.88 8.20
CA TYR A 383 -2.36 -5.93 9.23
C TYR A 383 -1.34 -4.79 9.28
N PRO A 384 -1.77 -3.52 9.19
CA PRO A 384 -0.86 -2.41 9.37
C PRO A 384 -0.37 -2.35 10.82
N VAL A 385 0.95 -2.29 11.02
CA VAL A 385 1.54 -2.09 12.35
C VAL A 385 1.50 -0.59 12.67
N SER A 386 0.68 -0.23 13.64
CA SER A 386 0.42 1.16 14.03
C SER A 386 0.32 1.29 15.54
N PHE A 387 0.22 2.52 16.03
CA PHE A 387 0.03 2.78 17.45
C PHE A 387 -1.22 2.10 18.02
N ASP A 388 -2.33 2.08 17.27
CA ASP A 388 -3.60 1.53 17.74
C ASP A 388 -3.63 0.00 17.64
N SER A 389 -2.96 -0.58 16.65
CA SER A 389 -3.02 -2.02 16.37
C SER A 389 -1.96 -2.84 17.08
N LYS A 390 -0.84 -2.26 17.52
CA LYS A 390 0.31 -3.01 18.07
C LYS A 390 -0.03 -3.97 19.23
N GLU A 391 -0.98 -3.59 20.09
CA GLU A 391 -1.39 -4.40 21.25
C GLU A 391 -2.25 -5.59 20.81
N GLU A 392 -3.21 -5.37 19.91
CA GLU A 392 -3.99 -6.44 19.32
C GLU A 392 -3.08 -7.42 18.53
N LEU A 393 -2.15 -6.86 17.75
CA LEU A 393 -1.22 -7.66 16.94
C LEU A 393 -0.27 -8.50 17.80
N ALA A 394 0.20 -7.98 18.94
CA ALA A 394 1.00 -8.74 19.90
C ALA A 394 0.23 -9.92 20.53
N ASN A 395 -1.10 -9.79 20.65
CA ASN A 395 -1.99 -10.82 21.16
C ASN A 395 -2.61 -11.68 20.05
N THR A 396 -2.09 -11.59 18.82
CA THR A 396 -2.53 -12.47 17.72
C THR A 396 -2.26 -13.92 18.08
N LYS A 397 -3.12 -14.83 17.62
CA LYS A 397 -3.01 -16.29 17.78
C LYS A 397 -1.82 -16.90 17.01
N THR A 398 -0.60 -16.46 17.30
CA THR A 398 0.68 -16.90 16.70
C THR A 398 1.59 -17.48 17.77
N THR A 399 2.58 -18.29 17.40
CA THR A 399 3.63 -18.76 18.32
C THR A 399 4.93 -17.97 18.19
N ASP A 400 5.22 -17.50 16.99
CA ASP A 400 6.46 -16.81 16.66
C ASP A 400 6.16 -15.55 15.82
N LEU A 401 6.99 -14.53 15.99
CA LEU A 401 6.97 -13.27 15.25
C LEU A 401 8.35 -13.03 14.63
N ILE A 402 8.42 -13.07 13.30
CA ILE A 402 9.67 -12.83 12.56
C ILE A 402 9.60 -11.43 11.95
N ILE A 403 10.48 -10.54 12.40
CA ILE A 403 10.65 -9.21 11.82
C ILE A 403 11.59 -9.32 10.62
N VAL A 404 11.14 -8.93 9.43
CA VAL A 404 11.86 -9.10 8.17
C VAL A 404 12.18 -7.73 7.58
N GLU A 405 13.47 -7.48 7.37
CA GLU A 405 13.98 -6.23 6.79
C GLU A 405 13.50 -6.00 5.35
N LYS A 406 13.39 -7.06 4.55
CA LYS A 406 13.09 -6.97 3.11
C LYS A 406 11.65 -7.40 2.86
N GLU A 407 10.79 -6.46 2.49
CA GLU A 407 9.36 -6.71 2.21
C GLU A 407 9.16 -7.86 1.21
N GLY A 408 9.96 -7.90 0.13
CA GLY A 408 9.87 -8.95 -0.88
C GLY A 408 10.11 -10.37 -0.35
N ILE A 409 10.89 -10.54 0.71
CA ILE A 409 11.11 -11.85 1.34
C ILE A 409 9.87 -12.32 2.08
N THR A 410 9.05 -11.42 2.63
CA THR A 410 7.82 -11.82 3.32
C THR A 410 6.81 -12.47 2.39
N ASP A 411 6.67 -11.97 1.16
CA ASP A 411 5.80 -12.58 0.14
C ASP A 411 6.26 -14.00 -0.24
N VAL A 412 7.58 -14.20 -0.31
CA VAL A 412 8.20 -15.49 -0.65
C VAL A 412 7.99 -16.53 0.47
N LEU A 413 8.01 -16.10 1.73
CA LEU A 413 7.88 -16.98 2.89
C LEU A 413 6.44 -17.17 3.38
N LEU A 414 5.48 -16.40 2.85
CA LEU A 414 4.11 -16.30 3.38
C LEU A 414 3.39 -17.66 3.46
N ASP A 415 3.40 -18.44 2.37
CA ASP A 415 2.74 -19.75 2.33
C ASP A 415 3.37 -20.73 3.33
N ALA A 416 4.68 -20.65 3.50
CA ALA A 416 5.41 -21.51 4.43
C ALA A 416 5.15 -21.10 5.89
N ALA A 417 5.14 -19.80 6.20
CA ALA A 417 4.84 -19.26 7.52
C ALA A 417 3.41 -19.59 7.99
N LYS A 418 2.45 -19.57 7.06
CA LYS A 418 1.06 -19.95 7.34
C LYS A 418 0.94 -21.36 7.92
N ARG A 419 1.69 -22.33 7.41
CA ARG A 419 1.62 -23.73 7.86
C ARG A 419 1.97 -23.90 9.33
N TYR A 420 2.81 -23.02 9.86
CA TYR A 420 3.26 -23.04 11.25
C TYR A 420 2.58 -21.99 12.13
N ARG A 421 1.62 -21.23 11.59
CA ARG A 421 0.98 -20.10 12.28
C ARG A 421 2.02 -19.10 12.81
N ILE A 422 3.01 -18.78 11.99
CA ILE A 422 4.05 -17.78 12.29
C ILE A 422 3.68 -16.45 11.63
N ALA A 423 3.79 -15.35 12.37
CA ALA A 423 3.56 -14.00 11.86
C ALA A 423 4.87 -13.41 11.30
N LEU A 424 4.80 -12.83 10.09
CA LEU A 424 5.93 -12.12 9.47
C LEU A 424 5.66 -10.61 9.49
N VAL A 425 6.60 -9.81 9.98
CA VAL A 425 6.46 -8.34 9.97
C VAL A 425 7.46 -7.76 8.98
N ALA A 426 6.97 -7.29 7.83
CA ALA A 426 7.79 -6.57 6.87
C ALA A 426 8.04 -5.14 7.38
N THR A 427 9.31 -4.79 7.51
CA THR A 427 9.73 -3.43 7.84
C THR A 427 10.37 -2.83 6.60
N ALA A 428 9.82 -1.77 6.00
CA ALA A 428 10.40 -1.15 4.81
C ALA A 428 11.69 -0.34 5.14
N GLY A 429 12.73 -1.02 5.65
CA GLY A 429 13.98 -0.46 6.17
C GLY A 429 14.04 -0.46 7.71
N GLN A 430 14.55 0.63 8.30
CA GLN A 430 14.72 0.74 9.77
C GLN A 430 13.41 0.53 10.54
N PHE A 431 13.52 -0.08 11.73
CA PHE A 431 12.39 -0.31 12.62
C PHE A 431 11.75 1.00 13.06
N THR A 432 10.48 1.19 12.72
CA THR A 432 9.67 2.26 13.30
C THR A 432 9.43 2.00 14.79
N ASP A 433 9.21 3.06 15.58
CA ASP A 433 8.87 2.96 17.01
C ASP A 433 7.77 1.91 17.26
N TYR A 434 6.73 1.84 16.41
CA TYR A 434 5.62 0.89 16.58
C TYR A 434 6.00 -0.58 16.36
N VAL A 435 6.99 -0.85 15.51
CA VAL A 435 7.52 -2.20 15.33
C VAL A 435 8.30 -2.59 16.58
N GLN A 436 9.07 -1.67 17.13
CA GLN A 436 9.83 -1.92 18.36
C GLN A 436 8.90 -2.13 19.56
N ASP A 437 7.81 -1.37 19.65
CA ASP A 437 6.75 -1.59 20.64
C ASP A 437 6.05 -2.94 20.44
N LEU A 438 5.72 -3.31 19.19
CA LEU A 438 5.14 -4.61 18.87
C LEU A 438 6.07 -5.75 19.30
N MET A 439 7.37 -5.66 19.02
CA MET A 439 8.36 -6.66 19.43
C MET A 439 8.38 -6.81 20.95
N ARG A 440 8.37 -5.68 21.69
CA ARG A 440 8.31 -5.69 23.15
C ARG A 440 7.05 -6.36 23.67
N LEU A 441 5.88 -5.94 23.17
CA LEU A 441 4.58 -6.47 23.59
C LEU A 441 4.45 -7.97 23.25
N ALA A 442 4.99 -8.40 22.10
CA ALA A 442 4.99 -9.80 21.69
C ALA A 442 5.85 -10.66 22.65
N VAL A 443 7.04 -10.18 23.05
CA VAL A 443 7.85 -10.86 24.07
C VAL A 443 7.12 -10.91 25.42
N GLU A 444 6.49 -9.81 25.84
CA GLU A 444 5.68 -9.76 27.08
C GLU A 444 4.49 -10.74 27.04
N ALA A 445 3.92 -10.97 25.85
CA ALA A 445 2.84 -11.94 25.61
C ALA A 445 3.34 -13.39 25.49
N GLY A 446 4.65 -13.64 25.59
CA GLY A 446 5.24 -14.98 25.52
C GLY A 446 5.50 -15.49 24.11
N LEU A 447 5.49 -14.61 23.09
CA LEU A 447 5.84 -14.98 21.72
C LEU A 447 7.36 -15.05 21.54
N ASN A 448 7.80 -15.99 20.70
CA ASN A 448 9.18 -16.02 20.24
C ASN A 448 9.37 -14.94 19.16
N VAL A 449 10.17 -13.92 19.45
CA VAL A 449 10.43 -12.83 18.51
C VAL A 449 11.85 -12.93 17.96
N CYS A 450 12.02 -12.83 16.65
CA CYS A 450 13.34 -12.81 16.01
C CYS A 450 13.40 -11.84 14.84
N ILE A 451 14.63 -11.47 14.44
CA ILE A 451 14.88 -10.58 13.30
C ILE A 451 15.59 -11.35 12.18
N LEU A 452 15.02 -11.30 10.99
CA LEU A 452 15.56 -11.84 9.74
C LEU A 452 16.11 -10.68 8.89
N THR A 453 17.44 -10.65 8.73
CA THR A 453 18.15 -9.68 7.89
C THR A 453 19.10 -10.39 6.92
N ASP A 454 19.58 -9.64 5.94
CA ASP A 454 20.71 -10.02 5.11
C ASP A 454 22.00 -10.16 5.94
N TYR A 455 23.02 -10.79 5.37
CA TYR A 455 24.38 -10.83 5.90
C TYR A 455 25.20 -9.67 5.35
N ASP A 456 24.87 -8.46 5.83
CA ASP A 456 25.62 -7.24 5.57
C ASP A 456 25.71 -6.38 6.85
N ILE A 457 26.52 -5.32 6.82
CA ILE A 457 26.68 -4.44 7.98
C ILE A 457 25.39 -3.67 8.32
N HIS A 458 24.53 -3.43 7.33
CA HIS A 458 23.28 -2.70 7.53
C HIS A 458 22.26 -3.55 8.29
N GLY A 459 22.04 -4.80 7.89
CA GLY A 459 21.18 -5.77 8.55
C GLY A 459 21.64 -6.09 9.97
N ILE A 460 22.95 -6.25 10.19
CA ILE A 460 23.51 -6.41 11.54
C ILE A 460 23.23 -5.17 12.40
N ASN A 461 23.44 -3.98 11.85
CA ASN A 461 23.19 -2.76 12.59
C ASN A 461 21.69 -2.52 12.86
N ILE A 462 20.79 -2.94 11.96
CA ILE A 462 19.34 -2.91 12.20
C ILE A 462 18.99 -3.78 13.41
N TRP A 463 19.53 -4.99 13.46
CA TRP A 463 19.36 -5.88 14.60
C TRP A 463 19.91 -5.28 15.90
N ARG A 464 21.12 -4.69 15.88
CA ARG A 464 21.74 -4.05 17.06
C ARG A 464 20.94 -2.89 17.63
N ASN A 465 20.29 -2.11 16.77
CA ASN A 465 19.56 -0.92 17.16
C ASN A 465 18.12 -1.19 17.63
N ALA A 466 17.69 -2.45 17.74
CA ALA A 466 16.42 -2.79 18.36
C ALA A 466 16.42 -2.42 19.86
N TYR A 467 15.37 -1.76 20.34
CA TYR A 467 15.23 -1.38 21.77
C TYR A 467 15.14 -2.59 22.70
N VAL A 468 14.70 -3.73 22.17
CA VAL A 468 14.63 -5.00 22.89
C VAL A 468 15.72 -5.91 22.36
N ARG A 469 16.42 -6.60 23.26
CA ARG A 469 17.39 -7.61 22.88
C ARG A 469 16.65 -8.83 22.32
N ILE A 470 16.69 -8.95 21.00
CA ILE A 470 15.99 -9.97 20.23
C ILE A 470 17.01 -10.83 19.50
N ASN A 471 16.73 -12.12 19.27
CA ASN A 471 17.65 -12.99 18.55
C ASN A 471 17.65 -12.66 17.04
N ARG A 472 18.84 -12.67 16.42
CA ARG A 472 18.98 -12.55 14.97
C ARG A 472 18.91 -13.94 14.36
N LEU A 473 17.88 -14.18 13.56
CA LEU A 473 17.73 -15.36 12.72
C LEU A 473 18.43 -15.19 11.36
N GLY A 474 18.84 -13.95 11.03
CA GLY A 474 19.43 -13.53 9.77
C GLY A 474 20.50 -14.47 9.22
N ILE A 475 20.63 -14.49 7.89
CA ILE A 475 21.57 -15.38 7.20
C ILE A 475 23.02 -15.00 7.49
N ASP A 476 23.90 -15.97 7.30
CA ASP A 476 25.34 -15.91 7.53
C ASP A 476 26.04 -17.01 6.70
N ARG A 477 27.36 -17.16 6.90
CA ARG A 477 28.15 -18.18 6.21
C ARG A 477 27.80 -19.60 6.68
N ASP A 478 27.34 -19.77 7.91
CA ASP A 478 26.88 -21.05 8.44
C ASP A 478 25.57 -21.51 7.79
N THR A 479 24.76 -20.57 7.31
CA THR A 479 23.59 -20.85 6.46
C THR A 479 23.99 -21.68 5.23
N ILE A 480 25.08 -21.29 4.56
CA ILE A 480 25.59 -22.01 3.38
C ILE A 480 26.04 -23.42 3.77
N LYS A 481 26.74 -23.56 4.90
CA LYS A 481 27.19 -24.86 5.41
C LYS A 481 25.99 -25.78 5.67
N TRP A 482 24.97 -25.29 6.37
CA TRP A 482 23.76 -26.05 6.66
C TRP A 482 23.04 -26.47 5.39
N LEU A 483 22.87 -25.57 4.42
CA LEU A 483 22.23 -25.88 3.14
C LEU A 483 22.96 -26.97 2.36
N LYS A 484 24.30 -26.98 2.40
CA LYS A 484 25.10 -28.04 1.78
C LYS A 484 24.85 -29.42 2.39
N GLU A 485 24.74 -29.46 3.71
CA GLU A 485 24.45 -30.69 4.47
C GLU A 485 23.00 -31.16 4.26
N ASN A 486 22.10 -30.24 3.87
CA ASN A 486 20.65 -30.48 3.76
C ASN A 486 20.11 -30.37 2.32
N GLY A 487 20.84 -30.94 1.35
CA GLY A 487 20.33 -31.16 -0.02
C GLY A 487 20.92 -30.28 -1.11
N TYR A 488 21.84 -29.36 -0.78
CA TYR A 488 22.50 -28.47 -1.75
C TYR A 488 24.02 -28.61 -1.74
N PRO A 489 24.61 -29.81 -1.93
CA PRO A 489 26.04 -30.07 -1.72
C PRO A 489 26.96 -29.25 -2.63
N ASN A 490 26.45 -28.78 -3.77
CA ASN A 490 27.18 -27.98 -4.75
C ASN A 490 27.12 -26.47 -4.49
N LEU A 491 26.36 -26.01 -3.48
CA LEU A 491 26.29 -24.59 -3.13
C LEU A 491 27.65 -24.14 -2.58
N ARG A 492 28.21 -23.07 -3.15
CA ARG A 492 29.45 -22.45 -2.67
C ARG A 492 29.13 -21.02 -2.24
N GLU A 493 29.91 -20.51 -1.29
CA GLU A 493 29.79 -19.12 -0.81
C GLU A 493 29.85 -18.11 -1.95
N LYS A 494 30.75 -18.33 -2.92
CA LYS A 494 30.87 -17.51 -4.13
C LYS A 494 29.64 -17.49 -5.05
N ASP A 495 28.71 -18.43 -4.88
CA ASP A 495 27.50 -18.51 -5.69
C ASP A 495 26.39 -17.58 -5.16
N VAL A 496 26.55 -17.08 -3.92
CA VAL A 496 25.55 -16.26 -3.20
C VAL A 496 26.13 -14.96 -2.62
N GLU A 497 27.46 -14.84 -2.53
CA GLU A 497 28.12 -13.61 -2.12
C GLU A 497 28.21 -12.60 -3.27
N GLU A 498 28.26 -11.32 -2.90
CA GLU A 498 28.54 -10.23 -3.81
C GLU A 498 29.41 -9.15 -3.15
N GLU A 499 30.15 -8.43 -3.98
CA GLU A 499 30.95 -7.29 -3.53
C GLU A 499 30.06 -6.06 -3.33
N TYR A 500 30.32 -5.31 -2.27
CA TYR A 500 29.59 -4.06 -1.98
C TYR A 500 30.48 -3.05 -1.25
N SER A 501 30.02 -1.80 -1.19
CA SER A 501 30.72 -0.68 -0.55
C SER A 501 29.96 -0.23 0.70
N PRO A 502 30.22 -0.83 1.89
CA PRO A 502 29.52 -0.49 3.12
C PRO A 502 29.90 0.89 3.67
N ASN A 503 29.05 1.45 4.53
CA ASN A 503 29.38 2.65 5.28
C ASN A 503 30.30 2.30 6.47
N PRO A 504 31.57 2.78 6.51
CA PRO A 504 32.52 2.43 7.57
C PRO A 504 32.08 2.82 8.99
N LYS A 505 31.14 3.77 9.12
CA LYS A 505 30.63 4.22 10.43
C LYS A 505 29.72 3.22 11.13
N LEU A 506 29.29 2.17 10.44
CA LEU A 506 28.40 1.15 10.98
C LEU A 506 29.15 -0.02 11.64
N PHE A 507 30.47 -0.06 11.51
CA PHE A 507 31.29 -1.14 12.04
C PHE A 507 31.62 -0.92 13.52
N GLU A 508 31.51 -2.00 14.28
CA GLU A 508 31.94 -2.11 15.67
C GLU A 508 33.16 -3.04 15.78
N ALA A 509 33.88 -2.95 16.90
CA ALA A 509 35.01 -3.83 17.16
C ALA A 509 34.53 -5.29 17.32
N GLY A 510 34.97 -6.17 16.42
CA GLY A 510 34.59 -7.59 16.42
C GLY A 510 33.67 -8.00 15.27
N ASP A 511 33.27 -7.06 14.41
CA ASP A 511 32.54 -7.38 13.17
C ASP A 511 33.37 -8.25 12.23
N ASP A 512 32.69 -9.17 11.54
CA ASP A 512 33.33 -10.07 10.58
C ASP A 512 34.01 -9.23 9.47
N PRO A 513 35.34 -9.32 9.30
CA PRO A 513 36.06 -8.62 8.24
C PRO A 513 35.53 -8.92 6.84
N TYR A 514 34.84 -10.05 6.65
CA TYR A 514 34.12 -10.38 5.42
C TYR A 514 33.19 -9.24 4.97
N LEU A 515 32.52 -8.58 5.92
CA LEU A 515 31.51 -7.56 5.65
C LEU A 515 32.10 -6.22 5.21
N LEU A 516 33.42 -6.06 5.24
CA LEU A 516 34.09 -4.85 4.74
C LEU A 516 33.98 -4.70 3.22
N THR A 517 33.88 -5.82 2.51
CA THR A 517 33.88 -5.83 1.04
C THR A 517 32.83 -6.75 0.44
N LYS A 518 32.25 -7.67 1.22
CA LYS A 518 31.29 -8.66 0.73
C LYS A 518 30.04 -8.77 1.58
N ARG A 519 28.93 -9.17 0.95
CA ARG A 519 27.67 -9.45 1.62
C ARG A 519 26.99 -10.69 1.03
N ILE A 520 26.02 -11.23 1.76
CA ILE A 520 25.10 -12.26 1.26
C ILE A 520 23.67 -11.74 1.48
N GLU A 521 22.90 -11.65 0.40
CA GLU A 521 21.48 -11.25 0.47
C GLU A 521 20.57 -12.48 0.63
N LEU A 522 19.42 -12.32 1.29
CA LEU A 522 18.38 -13.35 1.37
C LEU A 522 17.93 -13.78 -0.03
N ASP A 523 17.81 -12.83 -0.96
CA ASP A 523 17.44 -13.11 -2.35
C ASP A 523 18.49 -13.97 -3.07
N SER A 524 19.78 -13.80 -2.78
CA SER A 524 20.82 -14.62 -3.42
C SER A 524 20.76 -16.08 -2.94
N ILE A 525 20.41 -16.31 -1.66
CA ILE A 525 20.12 -17.64 -1.14
C ILE A 525 18.87 -18.21 -1.81
N VAL A 526 17.75 -17.48 -1.81
CA VAL A 526 16.48 -17.91 -2.43
C VAL A 526 16.66 -18.25 -3.90
N GLU A 527 17.43 -17.46 -4.66
CA GLU A 527 17.72 -17.72 -6.07
C GLU A 527 18.47 -19.05 -6.28
N LYS A 528 19.34 -19.45 -5.36
CA LYS A 528 20.13 -20.69 -5.48
C LYS A 528 19.43 -21.94 -4.96
N VAL A 529 18.67 -21.81 -3.87
CA VAL A 529 18.09 -22.98 -3.18
C VAL A 529 16.57 -23.02 -3.17
N GLY A 530 15.91 -21.92 -3.50
CA GLY A 530 14.46 -21.76 -3.45
C GLY A 530 13.94 -21.37 -2.06
N ALA A 531 12.70 -20.86 -2.04
CA ALA A 531 12.01 -20.40 -0.84
C ALA A 531 11.86 -21.50 0.24
N ASP A 532 11.49 -22.71 -0.18
CA ASP A 532 11.27 -23.84 0.73
C ASP A 532 12.54 -24.25 1.48
N ALA A 533 13.71 -24.17 0.83
CA ALA A 533 14.98 -24.52 1.46
C ALA A 533 15.41 -23.45 2.46
N LEU A 534 15.24 -22.17 2.12
CA LEU A 534 15.43 -21.09 3.08
C LEU A 534 14.48 -21.27 4.27
N TRP A 535 13.19 -21.53 4.04
CA TRP A 535 12.23 -21.74 5.12
C TRP A 535 12.62 -22.89 6.06
N LYS A 536 13.06 -24.04 5.51
CA LYS A 536 13.54 -25.16 6.33
C LYS A 536 14.72 -24.76 7.22
N TYR A 537 15.65 -23.96 6.70
CA TYR A 537 16.73 -23.40 7.50
C TYR A 537 16.21 -22.46 8.60
N LEU A 538 15.26 -21.58 8.30
CA LEU A 538 14.66 -20.68 9.28
C LEU A 538 13.93 -21.44 10.40
N VAL A 539 13.18 -22.50 10.06
CA VAL A 539 12.54 -23.38 11.06
C VAL A 539 13.59 -24.11 11.91
N TYR A 540 14.66 -24.60 11.30
CA TYR A 540 15.78 -25.17 12.04
C TYR A 540 16.39 -24.16 13.02
N ARG A 541 16.68 -22.93 12.57
CA ARG A 541 17.21 -21.87 13.42
C ARG A 541 16.23 -21.48 14.52
N LEU A 542 14.94 -21.39 14.24
CA LEU A 542 13.91 -21.13 15.27
C LEU A 542 13.89 -22.21 16.35
N GLY A 543 14.14 -23.48 16.01
CA GLY A 543 14.26 -24.56 16.99
C GLY A 543 15.56 -24.51 17.80
N VAL A 544 16.65 -23.98 17.23
CA VAL A 544 17.92 -23.78 17.93
C VAL A 544 17.84 -22.58 18.88
N GLU A 545 17.29 -21.46 18.42
CA GLU A 545 17.19 -20.21 19.19
C GLU A 545 16.09 -20.27 20.26
N PHE A 546 15.02 -21.04 20.02
CA PHE A 546 13.89 -21.24 20.92
C PHE A 546 13.62 -22.74 21.12
N PRO A 547 14.44 -23.43 21.96
CA PRO A 547 14.34 -24.87 22.17
C PRO A 547 13.15 -25.28 23.05
N GLU A 548 12.52 -24.33 23.74
CA GLU A 548 11.36 -24.57 24.58
C GLU A 548 10.11 -24.95 23.76
N ALA A 549 9.20 -25.67 24.40
CA ALA A 549 7.94 -26.05 23.76
C ALA A 549 7.09 -24.81 23.46
N ARG A 550 6.52 -24.75 22.25
CA ARG A 550 5.59 -23.69 21.85
C ARG A 550 4.18 -23.99 22.37
N ASP A 551 3.49 -22.97 22.86
CA ASP A 551 2.10 -23.07 23.31
C ASP A 551 1.12 -22.87 22.16
N TYR A 552 0.49 -23.95 21.72
CA TYR A 552 -0.49 -23.92 20.63
C TYR A 552 -1.95 -23.81 21.11
N ARG A 553 -2.22 -23.77 22.42
CA ARG A 553 -3.59 -23.82 22.96
C ARG A 553 -4.48 -22.69 22.45
N ASN A 554 -3.91 -21.49 22.31
CA ASN A 554 -4.61 -20.33 21.79
C ASN A 554 -4.43 -20.14 20.27
N VAL A 555 -3.59 -20.96 19.62
CA VAL A 555 -3.20 -20.86 18.20
C VAL A 555 -4.03 -21.78 17.32
N VAL A 556 -4.27 -23.00 17.79
CA VAL A 556 -5.21 -23.93 17.15
C VAL A 556 -6.61 -23.52 17.61
N PRO A 557 -7.48 -23.03 16.72
CA PRO A 557 -8.83 -22.68 17.13
C PRO A 557 -9.54 -23.95 17.63
N GLU A 558 -10.32 -23.80 18.69
CA GLU A 558 -11.31 -24.80 19.02
C GLU A 558 -12.22 -24.96 17.79
N PRO A 559 -12.43 -26.18 17.31
CA PRO A 559 -13.29 -26.39 16.16
C PRO A 559 -14.74 -26.05 16.55
N GLU A 560 -15.44 -25.37 15.65
CA GLU A 560 -16.79 -24.89 15.91
C GLU A 560 -17.73 -26.11 15.95
N PRO A 561 -18.73 -26.17 16.87
CA PRO A 561 -19.65 -27.31 16.95
C PRO A 561 -20.32 -27.66 15.61
N GLU A 562 -20.56 -26.65 14.79
CA GLU A 562 -21.13 -26.74 13.44
C GLU A 562 -20.31 -27.62 12.49
N ASP A 563 -18.99 -27.72 12.69
CA ASP A 563 -18.10 -28.57 11.89
C ASP A 563 -18.34 -30.08 12.14
N TYR A 564 -19.06 -30.42 13.20
CA TYR A 564 -19.32 -31.80 13.64
C TYR A 564 -20.80 -32.19 13.61
N TYR A 565 -21.67 -31.32 13.12
CA TYR A 565 -23.06 -31.67 12.92
C TYR A 565 -23.18 -32.83 11.94
N THR A 566 -24.05 -33.79 12.25
CA THR A 566 -24.34 -34.87 11.30
C THR A 566 -25.07 -34.32 10.10
N ASP A 567 -25.09 -35.09 9.00
CA ASP A 567 -25.80 -34.70 7.78
C ASP A 567 -27.27 -34.37 8.07
N GLU A 568 -27.93 -35.13 8.97
CA GLU A 568 -29.32 -34.89 9.34
C GLU A 568 -29.52 -33.56 10.08
N VAL A 569 -28.59 -33.17 10.95
CA VAL A 569 -28.63 -31.88 11.64
C VAL A 569 -28.39 -30.74 10.65
N ASN A 570 -27.43 -30.89 9.74
CA ASN A 570 -27.15 -29.90 8.71
C ASN A 570 -28.34 -29.73 7.74
N GLU A 571 -28.94 -30.83 7.28
CA GLU A 571 -30.15 -30.81 6.45
C GLU A 571 -31.31 -30.09 7.15
N PHE A 572 -31.48 -30.33 8.46
CA PHE A 572 -32.51 -29.67 9.24
C PHE A 572 -32.23 -28.15 9.42
N LEU A 573 -31.00 -27.75 9.70
CA LEU A 573 -30.61 -26.34 9.80
C LEU A 573 -30.74 -25.62 8.46
N ASP A 574 -30.38 -26.27 7.35
CA ASP A 574 -30.59 -25.73 6.01
C ASP A 574 -32.07 -25.61 5.66
N TYR A 575 -32.90 -26.57 6.06
CA TYR A 575 -34.36 -26.46 5.94
C TYR A 575 -34.88 -25.22 6.67
N ILE A 576 -34.50 -25.01 7.94
CA ILE A 576 -34.89 -23.83 8.72
C ILE A 576 -34.42 -22.55 8.03
N ARG A 577 -33.14 -22.49 7.63
CA ARG A 577 -32.54 -21.33 6.97
C ARG A 577 -33.27 -20.98 5.68
N ASN A 578 -33.56 -21.97 4.84
CA ASN A 578 -34.27 -21.77 3.58
C ASN A 578 -35.72 -21.33 3.80
N TYR A 579 -36.38 -21.89 4.81
CA TYR A 579 -37.74 -21.50 5.17
C TYR A 579 -37.80 -20.05 5.67
N ILE A 580 -36.95 -19.69 6.63
CA ILE A 580 -36.85 -18.32 7.16
C ILE A 580 -36.53 -17.34 6.04
N ARG A 581 -35.54 -17.66 5.18
CA ARG A 581 -35.21 -16.83 4.03
C ARG A 581 -36.40 -16.66 3.09
N GLY A 582 -37.16 -17.72 2.84
CA GLY A 582 -38.38 -17.69 2.05
C GLY A 582 -39.44 -16.75 2.63
N SER A 583 -39.59 -16.71 3.97
CA SER A 583 -40.62 -15.89 4.65
C SER A 583 -40.46 -14.38 4.44
N TYR A 584 -39.23 -13.88 4.25
CA TYR A 584 -38.96 -12.45 4.04
C TYR A 584 -38.41 -12.12 2.65
N ASN A 585 -38.26 -13.11 1.76
CA ASN A 585 -37.55 -12.94 0.49
C ASN A 585 -38.18 -11.86 -0.40
N ASP A 586 -39.51 -11.76 -0.42
CA ASP A 586 -40.22 -10.78 -1.24
C ASP A 586 -39.91 -9.35 -0.77
N GLU A 587 -39.97 -9.10 0.54
CA GLU A 587 -39.63 -7.80 1.14
C GLU A 587 -38.14 -7.46 0.94
N TRP A 588 -37.26 -8.44 1.13
CA TRP A 588 -35.83 -8.23 0.88
C TRP A 588 -35.54 -7.91 -0.59
N THR A 589 -36.29 -8.53 -1.52
CA THR A 589 -36.15 -8.23 -2.95
C THR A 589 -36.62 -6.81 -3.25
N GLU A 590 -37.70 -6.34 -2.62
CA GLU A 590 -38.15 -4.95 -2.74
C GLU A 590 -37.10 -3.96 -2.19
N ILE A 591 -36.62 -4.17 -0.96
CA ILE A 591 -35.55 -3.35 -0.36
C ILE A 591 -34.33 -3.32 -1.30
N LYS A 592 -33.90 -4.49 -1.78
CA LYS A 592 -32.71 -4.61 -2.62
C LYS A 592 -32.89 -3.90 -3.98
N ASP A 593 -33.99 -4.17 -4.67
CA ASP A 593 -34.17 -3.75 -6.07
C ASP A 593 -34.75 -2.34 -6.20
N HIS A 594 -35.42 -1.83 -5.16
CA HIS A 594 -36.03 -0.49 -5.15
C HIS A 594 -35.32 0.51 -4.23
N GLU A 595 -34.93 0.13 -3.01
CA GLU A 595 -34.23 1.03 -2.10
C GLU A 595 -32.72 1.05 -2.35
N LEU A 596 -32.08 -0.13 -2.41
CA LEU A 596 -30.61 -0.25 -2.45
C LEU A 596 -30.03 -0.11 -3.87
N ALA A 597 -30.79 -0.48 -4.90
CA ALA A 597 -30.32 -0.42 -6.29
C ALA A 597 -30.15 1.02 -6.81
N LYS A 598 -30.85 2.00 -6.22
CA LYS A 598 -30.86 3.41 -6.65
C LYS A 598 -30.78 4.38 -5.46
N VAL A 599 -29.78 4.21 -4.61
CA VAL A 599 -29.49 5.21 -3.56
C VAL A 599 -28.88 6.48 -4.17
N ASP A 600 -29.50 7.62 -3.92
CA ASP A 600 -28.93 8.93 -4.22
C ASP A 600 -27.83 9.29 -3.21
N GLY A 601 -26.60 9.47 -3.71
CA GLY A 601 -25.46 9.83 -2.86
C GLY A 601 -24.77 8.62 -2.23
N LEU A 602 -24.47 8.73 -0.92
CA LEU A 602 -23.82 7.67 -0.13
C LEU A 602 -24.77 7.21 0.96
N LEU A 603 -24.90 5.90 1.10
CA LEU A 603 -25.66 5.26 2.16
C LEU A 603 -24.77 5.04 3.39
N GLU A 604 -25.26 5.41 4.57
CA GLU A 604 -24.62 5.02 5.82
C GLU A 604 -25.01 3.58 6.15
N VAL A 605 -24.15 2.63 5.75
CA VAL A 605 -24.46 1.18 5.72
C VAL A 605 -24.96 0.64 7.06
N GLU A 606 -24.35 1.04 8.18
CA GLU A 606 -24.77 0.57 9.51
C GLU A 606 -26.18 1.05 9.88
N LYS A 607 -26.55 2.27 9.49
CA LYS A 607 -27.92 2.76 9.69
C LYS A 607 -28.92 2.06 8.78
N GLN A 608 -28.54 1.78 7.54
CA GLN A 608 -29.40 1.01 6.65
C GLN A 608 -29.62 -0.40 7.18
N LYS A 609 -28.57 -1.08 7.67
CA LYS A 609 -28.69 -2.42 8.24
C LYS A 609 -29.68 -2.44 9.41
N GLN A 610 -29.62 -1.44 10.29
CA GLN A 610 -30.60 -1.29 11.37
C GLN A 610 -32.03 -1.09 10.85
N LYS A 611 -32.21 -0.26 9.82
CA LYS A 611 -33.52 -0.07 9.16
C LYS A 611 -34.03 -1.37 8.54
N ASP A 612 -33.18 -2.11 7.84
CA ASP A 612 -33.53 -3.39 7.21
C ASP A 612 -33.94 -4.41 8.29
N ASP A 613 -33.20 -4.49 9.40
CA ASP A 613 -33.53 -5.35 10.54
C ASP A 613 -34.88 -4.99 11.17
N GLU A 614 -35.21 -3.69 11.29
CA GLU A 614 -36.51 -3.22 11.79
C GLU A 614 -37.69 -3.64 10.89
N ILE A 615 -37.46 -3.83 9.59
CA ILE A 615 -38.47 -4.26 8.62
C ILE A 615 -38.59 -5.78 8.56
N LEU A 616 -37.46 -6.50 8.45
CA LEU A 616 -37.46 -7.94 8.20
C LEU A 616 -37.75 -8.76 9.45
N LYS A 617 -37.29 -8.32 10.63
CA LYS A 617 -37.43 -9.07 11.88
C LYS A 617 -38.90 -9.30 12.27
N PRO A 618 -39.82 -8.31 12.18
CA PRO A 618 -41.24 -8.54 12.42
C PRO A 618 -41.89 -9.54 11.45
N ILE A 619 -41.45 -9.59 10.19
CA ILE A 619 -41.98 -10.53 9.19
C ILE A 619 -41.67 -11.96 9.63
N VAL A 620 -40.39 -12.23 9.93
CA VAL A 620 -39.94 -13.55 10.39
C VAL A 620 -40.62 -13.96 11.70
N GLN A 621 -40.77 -13.04 12.65
CA GLN A 621 -41.39 -13.33 13.95
C GLN A 621 -42.90 -13.61 13.86
N ASN A 622 -43.58 -13.06 12.84
CA ASN A 622 -45.02 -13.24 12.67
C ASN A 622 -45.40 -14.39 11.72
N ASP A 623 -44.44 -14.96 10.99
CA ASP A 623 -44.68 -16.09 10.09
C ASP A 623 -45.14 -17.33 10.88
N GLU A 624 -46.29 -17.90 10.47
CA GLU A 624 -46.90 -19.03 11.16
C GLU A 624 -46.07 -20.31 11.07
N GLY A 625 -45.32 -20.50 9.98
CA GLY A 625 -44.42 -21.63 9.82
C GLY A 625 -43.18 -21.51 10.71
N VAL A 626 -42.60 -20.32 10.81
CA VAL A 626 -41.48 -20.04 11.74
C VAL A 626 -41.94 -20.22 13.19
N LYS A 627 -43.14 -19.73 13.55
CA LYS A 627 -43.74 -19.97 14.88
C LYS A 627 -43.95 -21.46 15.15
N LEU A 628 -44.43 -22.22 14.16
CA LEU A 628 -44.61 -23.65 14.27
C LEU A 628 -43.27 -24.37 14.48
N ILE A 629 -42.25 -24.06 13.67
CA ILE A 629 -40.89 -24.60 13.83
C ILE A 629 -40.36 -24.29 15.23
N ALA A 630 -40.47 -23.04 15.68
CA ALA A 630 -40.04 -22.63 17.01
C ALA A 630 -40.79 -23.37 18.13
N SER A 631 -42.11 -23.55 17.99
CA SER A 631 -42.92 -24.30 18.96
C SER A 631 -42.52 -25.77 19.02
N LYS A 632 -42.25 -26.40 17.88
CA LYS A 632 -41.85 -27.81 17.81
C LYS A 632 -40.44 -28.03 18.34
N LEU A 633 -39.54 -27.09 18.10
CA LEU A 633 -38.21 -27.10 18.72
C LEU A 633 -38.31 -26.95 20.23
N ARG A 634 -39.18 -26.07 20.74
CA ARG A 634 -39.42 -25.92 22.17
C ARG A 634 -40.01 -27.19 22.79
N GLU A 635 -41.03 -27.78 22.18
CA GLU A 635 -41.59 -29.07 22.60
C GLU A 635 -40.51 -30.16 22.64
N LEU A 636 -39.63 -30.21 21.64
CA LEU A 636 -38.53 -31.18 21.59
C LEU A 636 -37.52 -30.96 22.73
N MET A 637 -37.13 -29.70 22.99
CA MET A 637 -36.24 -29.32 24.09
C MET A 637 -36.83 -29.64 25.47
N GLU A 638 -38.14 -29.46 25.65
CA GLU A 638 -38.86 -29.72 26.91
C GLU A 638 -39.23 -31.21 27.09
N SER A 639 -39.14 -32.02 26.03
CA SER A 639 -39.68 -33.39 26.04
C SER A 639 -38.90 -34.41 26.89
N GLU A 640 -37.79 -34.02 27.54
CA GLU A 640 -36.82 -34.90 28.23
C GLU A 640 -36.25 -36.04 27.35
N LYS A 641 -36.53 -36.03 26.03
CA LYS A 641 -36.04 -37.03 25.07
C LYS A 641 -34.67 -36.68 24.50
N LEU A 642 -34.24 -35.43 24.66
CA LEU A 642 -32.90 -35.01 24.29
C LEU A 642 -31.94 -35.31 25.44
N PRO A 643 -30.68 -35.69 25.15
CA PRO A 643 -29.67 -35.79 26.19
C PRO A 643 -29.50 -34.44 26.89
N GLU A 644 -29.34 -34.46 28.22
CA GLU A 644 -29.03 -33.24 28.96
C GLU A 644 -27.72 -32.64 28.42
N PRO A 645 -27.66 -31.33 28.17
CA PRO A 645 -26.43 -30.69 27.74
C PRO A 645 -25.36 -30.89 28.81
N ASN A 646 -24.21 -31.40 28.40
CA ASN A 646 -23.07 -31.63 29.28
C ASN A 646 -22.43 -30.26 29.59
N LEU A 647 -23.07 -29.50 30.47
CA LEU A 647 -22.56 -28.22 30.96
C LEU A 647 -21.35 -28.53 31.84
N SER A 648 -20.15 -28.43 31.28
CA SER A 648 -18.92 -28.42 32.06
C SER A 648 -19.02 -27.31 33.12
N THR A 649 -18.49 -27.59 34.30
CA THR A 649 -18.58 -26.76 35.52
C THR A 649 -18.08 -25.32 35.40
N GLU A 650 -17.55 -24.89 34.25
CA GLU A 650 -17.06 -23.53 34.00
C GLU A 650 -18.14 -22.54 33.54
N PHE A 651 -19.32 -22.99 33.10
CA PHE A 651 -20.43 -22.10 32.69
C PHE A 651 -21.43 -21.75 33.83
N LYS A 652 -21.17 -22.19 35.06
CA LYS A 652 -22.06 -21.93 36.22
C LYS A 652 -21.93 -20.53 36.85
N SER A 653 -21.16 -19.59 36.32
CA SER A 653 -20.89 -18.34 37.04
C SER A 653 -21.85 -17.17 36.81
N ASP A 654 -22.72 -17.16 35.79
CA ASP A 654 -23.42 -15.91 35.42
C ASP A 654 -24.96 -15.93 35.56
N GLN A 655 -25.59 -17.07 35.83
CA GLN A 655 -27.04 -17.11 36.08
C GLN A 655 -27.44 -17.32 37.55
N ASP A 656 -26.58 -17.90 38.39
CA ASP A 656 -26.92 -18.16 39.80
C ASP A 656 -26.72 -16.95 40.73
N GLN A 657 -26.06 -15.87 40.28
CA GLN A 657 -25.88 -14.65 41.10
C GLN A 657 -27.09 -13.70 41.11
N ASN A 658 -28.05 -13.85 40.19
CA ASN A 658 -29.24 -12.99 40.14
C ASN A 658 -30.46 -13.53 40.92
N ASN A 659 -30.46 -14.82 41.31
CA ASN A 659 -31.56 -15.42 42.06
C ASN A 659 -31.32 -15.52 43.58
N GLN A 660 -30.19 -15.04 44.11
CA GLN A 660 -29.92 -14.96 45.56
C GLN A 660 -30.04 -13.55 46.15
N LYS A 661 -30.65 -12.60 45.44
CA LYS A 661 -30.87 -11.23 45.94
C LYS A 661 -32.32 -10.83 46.21
N ASN A 662 -33.27 -11.75 46.09
CA ASN A 662 -34.66 -11.54 46.49
C ASN A 662 -35.17 -12.76 47.28
N ASP A 663 -34.66 -12.92 48.51
CA ASP A 663 -35.38 -13.55 49.63
C ASP A 663 -34.84 -13.00 50.96
#